data_AF-A0A7X7DDW0-F1
#
_entry.id   AF-A0A7X7DDW0-F1
#
_cell.length_a   1.000
_cell.length_b   1.000
_cell.length_c   1.000
_cell.angle_alpha   90.00
_cell.angle_beta   90.00
_cell.angle_gamma   90.00
#
_symmetry.space_group_name_H-M   'P 1'
#
loop_
_entity.id
_entity.type
_entity.pdbx_description
1 polymer ?
#
loop_
_entity_poly.entity_id
_entity_poly.type
_entity_poly.pdbx_seq_one_letter_code
_entity_poly.pdbx_strand_id
1 'polypeptide(L)'
;MRGTRWCQLALGLVLLGAAAGCRSLPSPPSHLDGGLVSSPVLAPDQEQAAEAHAWYALGIHHELKDEYDLAYQAYRRAAERDPANERLVLRMASNLILQRQTEEALRTVEDFLKRHPDSENALLWLATFYGTTGDHLRVIRLFEQMTRQFPEKPLGWLQLAAATARTGDTNAVAQILETGAAKSRPPTPLRQELVRLELNRMQSTDDPAVRRDARRRAIGLLEQIAEEVPGDVETLYVLGDVLVEDDQLEAAVRIYQKIERIQPSDLEVKQRLARTFLAMDDQPKAIAVLEKLAREGREPGSMHYYLGELYLQAGDKTNATAHFLTAVETTPTDPAPWLKLAAIQAEKDDEAAMATLTRALEAMPGDARLLEVLALVRMNQKKFSEAADLMQQAYDTVVAKNPDDIPSRLFFYNYAVICTQLRRIPDAAGWLRRAMELDPDLLAVYLQRALAGTKRFRTSATEVLRTLAKLPSTEAAAIHTHLASLYLAQEKSARAVDAFETALEAVREDPLQAGVLTPRFYFWFGVALDQSKQTARAVEMFETCIKLNPQYADALNYLAYLWAVRGERLDEALRHIQAALALDSENPAYLDTLGWIYYQQGRYAEALDLLEQADQLRPGDPEILEHIEKVREKLPLAP
;
A
#
# COMPACT_ATOMS: atom_id res chain seq x y z
N MET A 1 16.60 14.23 2.13
CA MET A 1 17.71 15.21 2.34
C MET A 1 17.99 16.03 1.06
N ARG A 2 17.14 17.00 0.71
CA ARG A 2 17.40 18.00 -0.37
C ARG A 2 16.68 19.35 -0.16
N GLY A 3 16.18 19.65 1.05
CA GLY A 3 15.34 20.84 1.33
C GLY A 3 16.08 22.09 1.85
N THR A 4 17.34 21.97 2.27
CA THR A 4 18.07 23.06 2.96
C THR A 4 18.85 24.00 2.04
N ARG A 5 18.91 23.75 0.73
CA ARG A 5 19.70 24.57 -0.21
C ARG A 5 18.94 25.73 -0.85
N TRP A 6 17.61 25.70 -0.90
CA TRP A 6 16.82 26.76 -1.55
C TRP A 6 16.58 27.99 -0.67
N CYS A 7 16.44 27.82 0.66
CA CYS A 7 16.35 28.97 1.58
C CYS A 7 17.66 29.78 1.65
N GLN A 8 18.82 29.15 1.45
CA GLN A 8 20.10 29.87 1.38
C GLN A 8 20.29 30.60 0.04
N LEU A 9 19.71 30.10 -1.05
CA LEU A 9 19.75 30.75 -2.36
C LEU A 9 18.78 31.94 -2.48
N ALA A 10 17.59 31.87 -1.88
CA ALA A 10 16.65 32.98 -1.82
C ALA A 10 17.13 34.12 -0.90
N LEU A 11 17.78 33.80 0.22
CA LEU A 11 18.38 34.79 1.13
C LEU A 11 19.64 35.45 0.52
N GLY A 12 20.39 34.70 -0.32
CA GLY A 12 21.50 35.23 -1.10
C GLY A 12 21.09 36.17 -2.23
N LEU A 13 19.90 35.98 -2.82
CA LEU A 13 19.41 36.81 -3.94
C LEU A 13 18.87 38.18 -3.49
N VAL A 14 18.38 38.33 -2.27
CA VAL A 14 18.01 39.64 -1.71
C VAL A 14 19.25 40.50 -1.42
N LEU A 15 20.40 39.88 -1.13
CA LEU A 15 21.68 40.58 -0.97
C LEU A 15 22.41 40.83 -2.32
N LEU A 16 22.10 40.07 -3.38
CA LEU A 16 22.67 40.25 -4.72
C LEU A 16 21.84 41.15 -5.66
N GLY A 17 20.57 41.40 -5.34
CA GLY A 17 19.72 42.35 -6.09
C GLY A 17 20.20 43.81 -6.08
N ALA A 18 21.17 44.15 -5.23
CA ALA A 18 21.84 45.45 -5.21
C ALA A 18 23.08 45.53 -6.14
N ALA A 19 23.48 44.44 -6.80
CA ALA A 19 24.70 44.37 -7.61
C ALA A 19 24.48 44.24 -9.14
N ALA A 20 23.26 43.95 -9.61
CA ALA A 20 22.98 43.77 -11.04
C ALA A 20 22.45 45.06 -11.69
N GLY A 21 23.34 46.05 -11.84
CA GLY A 21 23.00 47.33 -12.48
C GLY A 21 24.19 48.10 -13.05
N CYS A 22 25.36 47.48 -13.23
CA CYS A 22 26.45 48.13 -13.97
C CYS A 22 26.20 47.98 -15.48
N ARG A 23 25.36 48.86 -16.05
CA ARG A 23 25.61 49.29 -17.43
C ARG A 23 26.97 50.00 -17.41
N SER A 24 27.89 49.56 -18.26
CA SER A 24 29.20 50.19 -18.47
C SER A 24 29.04 51.69 -18.60
N LEU A 25 29.52 52.46 -17.61
CA LEU A 25 29.69 53.90 -17.73
C LEU A 25 30.70 54.16 -18.87
N PRO A 26 30.42 55.10 -19.79
CA PRO A 26 31.40 55.49 -20.79
C PRO A 26 32.64 56.06 -20.08
N SER A 27 33.81 55.81 -20.66
CA SER A 27 35.10 56.32 -20.17
C SER A 27 35.01 57.83 -19.92
N PRO A 28 35.54 58.35 -18.79
CA PRO A 28 35.56 59.79 -18.57
C PRO A 28 36.38 60.46 -19.70
N PRO A 29 35.96 61.63 -20.20
CA PRO A 29 36.74 62.34 -21.20
C PRO A 29 38.11 62.67 -20.62
N SER A 30 39.15 62.30 -21.35
CA SER A 30 40.52 62.73 -21.08
C SER A 30 40.62 64.23 -21.30
N HIS A 31 41.16 64.94 -20.30
CA HIS A 31 41.45 66.37 -20.21
C HIS A 31 40.34 67.24 -19.60
N LEU A 32 40.51 67.55 -18.31
CA LEU A 32 40.05 68.83 -17.76
C LEU A 32 41.27 69.75 -17.71
N ASP A 33 41.37 70.65 -18.69
CA ASP A 33 42.23 71.82 -18.59
C ASP A 33 41.82 72.63 -17.35
N GLY A 34 42.81 73.12 -16.61
CA GLY A 34 42.67 73.82 -15.32
C GLY A 34 42.00 75.19 -15.39
N GLY A 35 40.80 75.27 -15.96
CA GLY A 35 39.89 76.40 -15.82
C GLY A 35 38.92 76.17 -14.67
N LEU A 36 38.79 77.15 -13.77
CA LEU A 36 37.72 77.22 -12.77
C LEU A 36 36.36 77.24 -13.47
N VAL A 37 35.78 76.05 -13.69
CA VAL A 37 34.37 75.93 -14.04
C VAL A 37 33.59 76.27 -12.77
N SER A 38 32.97 77.44 -12.75
CA SER A 38 32.01 77.77 -11.70
C SER A 38 30.85 76.78 -11.79
N SER A 39 30.79 75.83 -10.87
CA SER A 39 29.63 74.96 -10.70
C SER A 39 28.38 75.84 -10.60
N PRO A 40 27.28 75.54 -11.31
CA PRO A 40 26.04 76.29 -11.17
C PRO A 40 25.62 76.28 -9.70
N VAL A 41 25.24 77.44 -9.17
CA VAL A 41 24.73 77.57 -7.81
C VAL A 41 23.45 76.74 -7.73
N LEU A 42 23.52 75.60 -7.04
CA LEU A 42 22.38 74.74 -6.81
C LEU A 42 21.38 75.47 -5.91
N ALA A 43 20.08 75.23 -6.13
CA ALA A 43 19.08 75.65 -5.16
C ALA A 43 19.34 74.91 -3.82
N PRO A 44 19.00 75.50 -2.66
CA PRO A 44 19.35 74.93 -1.35
C PRO A 44 18.89 73.48 -1.12
N ASP A 45 17.76 73.10 -1.71
CA ASP A 45 17.21 71.73 -1.72
C ASP A 45 18.04 70.77 -2.59
N GLN A 46 18.51 71.23 -3.75
CA GLN A 46 19.39 70.47 -4.64
C GLN A 46 20.80 70.33 -4.06
N GLU A 47 21.30 71.35 -3.37
CA GLU A 47 22.57 71.32 -2.64
C GLU A 47 22.50 70.31 -1.48
N GLN A 48 21.43 70.33 -0.70
CA GLN A 48 21.20 69.36 0.37
C GLN A 48 21.11 67.90 -0.14
N ALA A 49 20.42 67.68 -1.27
CA ALA A 49 20.35 66.36 -1.90
C ALA A 49 21.70 65.90 -2.46
N ALA A 50 22.46 66.80 -3.10
CA ALA A 50 23.79 66.50 -3.61
C ALA A 50 24.78 66.16 -2.47
N GLU A 51 24.72 66.89 -1.35
CA GLU A 51 25.49 66.58 -0.14
C GLU A 51 25.12 65.21 0.43
N ALA A 52 23.82 64.90 0.54
CA ALA A 52 23.34 63.60 1.02
C ALA A 52 23.88 62.45 0.15
N HIS A 53 23.84 62.60 -1.18
CA HIS A 53 24.39 61.62 -2.11
C HIS A 53 25.92 61.49 -2.03
N ALA A 54 26.64 62.59 -1.85
CA ALA A 54 28.09 62.57 -1.68
C ALA A 54 28.51 61.82 -0.40
N TRP A 55 27.86 62.11 0.73
CA TRP A 55 28.07 61.39 1.98
C TRP A 55 27.68 59.91 1.89
N TYR A 56 26.60 59.60 1.17
CA TYR A 56 26.19 58.22 0.91
C TYR A 56 27.23 57.45 0.08
N ALA A 57 27.73 58.04 -1.01
CA ALA A 57 28.76 57.42 -1.85
C ALA A 57 30.07 57.21 -1.07
N LEU A 58 30.44 58.16 -0.20
CA LEU A 58 31.59 58.01 0.70
C LEU A 58 31.38 56.88 1.72
N GLY A 59 30.16 56.73 2.24
CA GLY A 59 29.80 55.61 3.11
C GLY A 59 29.97 54.26 2.43
N ILE A 60 29.50 54.14 1.17
CA ILE A 60 29.68 52.93 0.36
C ILE A 60 31.16 52.64 0.11
N HIS A 61 31.96 53.66 -0.16
CA HIS A 61 33.40 53.53 -0.37
C HIS A 61 34.10 52.94 0.86
N HIS A 62 33.76 53.43 2.06
CA HIS A 62 34.30 52.90 3.32
C HIS A 62 33.77 51.49 3.63
N GLU A 63 32.49 51.21 3.35
CA GLU A 63 31.90 49.87 3.53
C GLU A 63 32.60 48.82 2.65
N LEU A 64 32.94 49.15 1.41
CA LEU A 64 33.69 48.26 0.49
C LEU A 64 35.14 48.00 0.92
N LYS A 65 35.67 48.81 1.85
CA LYS A 65 37.01 48.68 2.42
C LYS A 65 37.00 48.04 3.82
N ASP A 66 35.84 47.58 4.28
CA ASP A 66 35.61 47.08 5.64
C ASP A 66 35.90 48.13 6.74
N GLU A 67 35.86 49.42 6.38
CA GLU A 67 36.06 50.57 7.28
C GLU A 67 34.71 50.99 7.89
N TYR A 68 34.06 50.07 8.63
CA TYR A 68 32.65 50.21 9.04
C TYR A 68 32.35 51.44 9.93
N ASP A 69 33.30 51.89 10.76
CA ASP A 69 33.14 53.08 11.60
C ASP A 69 33.04 54.36 10.76
N LEU A 70 33.91 54.47 9.74
CA LEU A 70 33.93 55.60 8.81
C LEU A 70 32.70 55.55 7.89
N ALA A 71 32.30 54.35 7.47
CA ALA A 71 31.06 54.13 6.72
C ALA A 71 29.83 54.60 7.51
N TYR A 72 29.70 54.19 8.77
CA TYR A 72 28.61 54.63 9.65
C TYR A 72 28.57 56.15 9.83
N GLN A 73 29.71 56.81 10.06
CA GLN A 73 29.76 58.26 10.19
C GLN A 73 29.35 58.99 8.90
N ALA A 74 29.78 58.49 7.74
CA ALA A 74 29.39 59.03 6.44
C ALA A 74 27.89 58.84 6.19
N TYR A 75 27.34 57.66 6.47
CA TYR A 75 25.90 57.42 6.36
C TYR A 75 25.07 58.26 7.35
N ARG A 76 25.57 58.50 8.56
CA ARG A 76 24.90 59.37 9.53
C ARG A 76 24.80 60.81 9.01
N ARG A 77 25.89 61.34 8.43
CA ARG A 77 25.89 62.67 7.78
C ARG A 77 24.95 62.72 6.58
N ALA A 78 24.83 61.63 5.82
CA ALA A 78 23.83 61.53 4.75
C ALA A 78 22.40 61.55 5.33
N ALA A 79 22.14 60.81 6.41
CA ALA A 79 20.84 60.74 7.06
C ALA A 79 20.42 62.03 7.77
N GLU A 80 21.36 62.86 8.24
CA GLU A 80 21.08 64.22 8.74
C GLU A 80 20.51 65.13 7.65
N ARG A 81 20.86 64.88 6.38
CA ARG A 81 20.38 65.65 5.21
C ARG A 81 19.13 65.05 4.59
N ASP A 82 18.93 63.73 4.72
CA ASP A 82 17.75 63.01 4.22
C ASP A 82 17.21 62.02 5.28
N PRO A 83 16.55 62.53 6.34
CA PRO A 83 16.15 61.72 7.50
C PRO A 83 14.98 60.76 7.25
N ALA A 84 14.29 60.88 6.11
CA ALA A 84 13.20 59.99 5.71
C ALA A 84 13.69 58.79 4.87
N ASN A 85 14.98 58.75 4.51
CA ASN A 85 15.54 57.73 3.65
C ASN A 85 15.82 56.43 4.40
N GLU A 86 14.87 55.49 4.29
CA GLU A 86 14.97 54.18 4.91
C GLU A 86 16.25 53.42 4.53
N ARG A 87 16.76 53.58 3.29
CA ARG A 87 17.96 52.86 2.83
C ARG A 87 19.22 53.29 3.60
N LEU A 88 19.31 54.56 4.00
CA LEU A 88 20.41 55.06 4.83
C LEU A 88 20.34 54.46 6.23
N VAL A 89 19.15 54.46 6.83
CA VAL A 89 18.91 53.92 8.17
C VAL A 89 19.25 52.42 8.24
N LEU A 90 18.81 51.64 7.25
CA LEU A 90 19.10 50.20 7.22
C LEU A 90 20.59 49.90 7.01
N ARG A 91 21.30 50.69 6.19
CA ARG A 91 22.75 50.55 6.00
C ARG A 91 23.54 50.94 7.24
N MET A 92 23.13 51.99 7.93
CA MET A 92 23.69 52.36 9.24
C MET A 92 23.53 51.24 10.24
N ALA A 93 22.32 50.68 10.37
CA ALA A 93 22.05 49.56 11.26
C ALA A 93 22.89 48.32 10.90
N SER A 94 23.03 47.98 9.62
CA SER A 94 23.91 46.89 9.17
C SER A 94 25.39 47.12 9.52
N ASN A 95 25.90 48.34 9.40
CA ASN A 95 27.28 48.67 9.79
C ASN A 95 27.50 48.54 11.31
N LEU A 96 26.53 49.01 12.11
CA LEU A 96 26.55 48.86 13.56
C LEU A 96 26.54 47.38 13.99
N ILE A 97 25.81 46.52 13.28
CA ILE A 97 25.83 45.05 13.51
C ILE A 97 27.23 44.47 13.28
N LEU A 98 27.91 44.87 12.18
CA LEU A 98 29.27 44.40 11.87
C LEU A 98 30.29 44.85 12.93
N GLN A 99 30.06 46.01 13.54
CA GLN A 99 30.84 46.54 14.67
C GLN A 99 30.46 45.91 16.03
N ARG A 100 29.56 44.92 16.06
CA ARG A 100 29.01 44.30 17.28
C ARG A 100 28.23 45.26 18.18
N GLN A 101 27.76 46.39 17.64
CA GLN A 101 26.94 47.39 18.31
C GLN A 101 25.45 47.14 18.08
N THR A 102 25.00 45.94 18.45
CA THR A 102 23.65 45.44 18.14
C THR A 102 22.52 46.27 18.75
N GLU A 103 22.71 46.77 19.98
CA GLU A 103 21.67 47.59 20.64
C GLU A 103 21.45 48.93 19.93
N GLU A 104 22.51 49.56 19.44
CA GLU A 104 22.42 50.83 18.71
C GLU A 104 21.80 50.62 17.32
N ALA A 105 22.13 49.50 16.66
CA ALA A 105 21.52 49.11 15.40
C ALA A 105 20.00 48.95 15.53
N LEU A 106 19.55 48.23 16.57
CA LEU A 106 18.13 48.04 16.86
C LEU A 106 17.41 49.36 17.14
N ARG A 107 17.97 50.21 18.01
CA ARG A 107 17.40 51.52 18.33
C ARG A 107 17.25 52.39 17.08
N THR A 108 18.26 52.38 16.20
CA THR A 108 18.27 53.16 14.96
C THR A 108 17.08 52.81 14.06
N VAL A 109 16.80 51.51 13.88
CA VAL A 109 15.68 51.07 13.03
C VAL A 109 14.33 51.23 13.75
N GLU A 110 14.26 50.97 15.07
CA GLU A 110 13.03 51.14 15.86
C GLU A 110 12.59 52.60 15.94
N ASP A 111 13.52 53.55 16.11
CA ASP A 111 13.20 54.98 16.13
C ASP A 111 12.84 55.54 14.76
N PHE A 112 13.34 54.93 13.68
CA PHE A 112 12.87 55.20 12.34
C PHE A 112 11.44 54.69 12.14
N LEU A 113 11.15 53.45 12.52
CA LEU A 113 9.83 52.85 12.39
C LEU A 113 8.76 53.57 13.24
N LYS A 114 9.13 54.15 14.40
CA LYS A 114 8.20 54.99 15.19
C LYS A 114 7.73 56.23 14.42
N ARG A 115 8.58 56.80 13.56
CA ARG A 115 8.28 58.00 12.76
C ARG A 115 7.67 57.65 11.40
N HIS A 116 8.05 56.51 10.85
CA HIS A 116 7.62 55.99 9.56
C HIS A 116 7.04 54.59 9.76
N PRO A 117 5.85 54.48 10.38
CA PRO A 117 5.27 53.18 10.70
C PRO A 117 5.04 52.34 9.45
N ASP A 118 4.82 52.98 8.29
CA ASP A 118 4.59 52.44 6.95
C ASP A 118 5.89 52.09 6.18
N SER A 119 7.03 51.98 6.84
CA SER A 119 8.24 51.47 6.17
C SER A 119 8.23 49.94 6.13
N GLU A 120 7.88 49.39 4.96
CA GLU A 120 7.91 47.95 4.69
C GLU A 120 9.32 47.36 4.89
N ASN A 121 10.36 48.09 4.45
CA ASN A 121 11.75 47.64 4.54
C ASN A 121 12.27 47.65 5.98
N ALA A 122 11.89 48.63 6.80
CA ALA A 122 12.25 48.65 8.22
C ALA A 122 11.58 47.52 9.01
N LEU A 123 10.30 47.24 8.73
CA LEU A 123 9.59 46.08 9.29
C LEU A 123 10.27 44.76 8.93
N LEU A 124 10.60 44.57 7.64
CA LEU A 124 11.26 43.36 7.17
C LEU A 124 12.67 43.19 7.75
N TRP A 125 13.43 44.28 7.89
CA TRP A 125 14.76 44.26 8.50
C TRP A 125 14.70 43.83 9.96
N LEU A 126 13.82 44.44 10.76
CA LEU A 126 13.64 44.06 12.16
C LEU A 126 13.15 42.61 12.30
N ALA A 127 12.21 42.19 11.46
CA ALA A 127 11.70 40.82 11.47
C ALA A 127 12.79 39.81 11.12
N THR A 128 13.66 40.13 10.16
CA THR A 128 14.82 39.31 9.81
C THR A 128 15.82 39.24 10.97
N PHE A 129 16.14 40.37 11.61
CA PHE A 129 17.04 40.42 12.75
C PHE A 129 16.50 39.62 13.96
N TYR A 130 15.24 39.80 14.32
CA TYR A 130 14.64 39.03 15.42
C TYR A 130 14.49 37.54 15.05
N GLY A 131 14.33 37.24 13.76
CA GLY A 131 14.32 35.88 13.24
C GLY A 131 15.65 35.14 13.39
N THR A 132 16.79 35.82 13.22
CA THR A 132 18.13 35.21 13.40
C THR A 132 18.50 35.05 14.86
N THR A 133 18.01 35.93 15.73
CA THR A 133 18.22 35.87 17.19
C THR A 133 17.25 34.92 17.91
N GLY A 134 16.24 34.40 17.20
CA GLY A 134 15.28 33.43 17.73
C GLY A 134 14.10 34.02 18.51
N ASP A 135 13.91 35.35 18.50
CA ASP A 135 12.76 35.99 19.15
C ASP A 135 11.50 35.88 18.26
N HIS A 136 10.88 34.69 18.29
CA HIS A 136 9.74 34.37 17.44
C HIS A 136 8.50 35.25 17.70
N LEU A 137 8.30 35.72 18.94
CA LEU A 137 7.14 36.55 19.29
C LEU A 137 7.24 37.95 18.68
N ARG A 138 8.44 38.56 18.66
CA ARG A 138 8.65 39.84 17.97
C ARG A 138 8.46 39.72 16.47
N VAL A 139 8.95 38.63 15.87
CA VAL A 139 8.78 38.35 14.43
C VAL A 139 7.31 38.30 14.05
N ILE A 140 6.48 37.57 14.80
CA ILE A 140 5.03 37.49 14.54
C ILE A 140 4.40 38.87 14.62
N ARG A 141 4.67 39.65 15.69
CA ARG A 141 4.11 41.00 15.85
C ARG A 141 4.50 41.96 14.70
N LEU A 142 5.73 41.87 14.20
CA LEU A 142 6.18 42.70 13.09
C LEU A 142 5.47 42.32 11.78
N PHE A 143 5.26 41.04 11.51
CA PHE A 143 4.48 40.62 10.35
C PHE A 143 2.98 40.89 10.51
N GLU A 144 2.41 40.84 11.71
CA GLU A 144 1.05 41.33 11.97
C GLU A 144 0.90 42.83 11.70
N GLN A 145 1.92 43.63 12.04
CA GLN A 145 1.92 45.05 11.69
C GLN A 145 1.97 45.23 10.16
N MET A 146 2.81 44.43 9.49
CA MET A 146 2.94 44.46 8.03
C MET A 146 1.63 44.10 7.32
N THR A 147 0.88 43.10 7.78
CA THR A 147 -0.42 42.71 7.19
C THR A 147 -1.53 43.73 7.43
N ARG A 148 -1.43 44.55 8.49
CA ARG A 148 -2.37 45.66 8.74
C ARG A 148 -2.10 46.87 7.85
N GLN A 149 -0.84 47.14 7.55
CA GLN A 149 -0.42 48.31 6.77
C GLN A 149 -0.44 48.07 5.27
N PHE A 150 -0.12 46.84 4.84
CA PHE A 150 -0.09 46.43 3.43
C PHE A 150 -1.00 45.21 3.18
N PRO A 151 -2.31 45.30 3.49
CA PRO A 151 -3.21 44.16 3.37
C PRO A 151 -3.32 43.60 1.95
N GLU A 152 -3.04 44.42 0.93
CA GLU A 152 -3.08 44.08 -0.49
C GLU A 152 -1.85 43.31 -0.99
N LYS A 153 -0.74 43.35 -0.23
CA LYS A 153 0.51 42.68 -0.61
C LYS A 153 0.60 41.29 0.01
N PRO A 154 0.88 40.23 -0.78
CA PRO A 154 0.92 38.86 -0.27
C PRO A 154 2.11 38.59 0.65
N LEU A 155 3.22 39.34 0.54
CA LEU A 155 4.46 39.06 1.26
C LEU A 155 4.26 39.06 2.79
N GLY A 156 3.60 40.07 3.36
CA GLY A 156 3.37 40.15 4.81
C GLY A 156 2.56 38.98 5.34
N TRP A 157 1.53 38.56 4.59
CA TRP A 157 0.69 37.41 4.94
C TRP A 157 1.46 36.09 4.86
N LEU A 158 2.27 35.89 3.81
CA LEU A 158 3.12 34.70 3.66
C LEU A 158 4.15 34.58 4.79
N GLN A 159 4.79 35.70 5.14
CA GLN A 159 5.79 35.72 6.21
C GLN A 159 5.16 35.51 7.60
N LEU A 160 3.99 36.11 7.85
CA LEU A 160 3.23 35.87 9.07
C LEU A 160 2.84 34.39 9.19
N ALA A 161 2.30 33.80 8.12
CA ALA A 161 1.96 32.38 8.06
C ALA A 161 3.18 31.48 8.32
N ALA A 162 4.33 31.78 7.70
CA ALA A 162 5.57 31.02 7.89
C ALA A 162 6.14 31.15 9.31
N ALA A 163 6.04 32.34 9.93
CA ALA A 163 6.45 32.56 11.31
C ALA A 163 5.54 31.79 12.29
N THR A 164 4.22 31.82 12.07
CA THR A 164 3.23 31.10 12.88
C THR A 164 3.34 29.59 12.71
N ALA A 165 3.67 29.07 11.53
CA ALA A 165 3.84 27.63 11.30
C ALA A 165 4.89 26.98 12.20
N ARG A 166 5.89 27.74 12.67
CA ARG A 166 6.90 27.24 13.63
C ARG A 166 6.33 26.91 15.00
N THR A 167 5.15 27.44 15.33
CA THR A 167 4.44 27.15 16.59
C THR A 167 3.67 25.82 16.55
N GLY A 168 3.50 25.24 15.36
CA GLY A 168 2.71 24.00 15.16
C GLY A 168 1.20 24.23 15.02
N ASP A 169 0.70 25.47 15.17
CA ASP A 169 -0.72 25.79 15.00
C ASP A 169 -1.09 25.94 13.51
N THR A 170 -1.43 24.82 12.89
CA THR A 170 -1.81 24.77 11.46
C THR A 170 -3.15 25.47 11.18
N ASN A 171 -4.04 25.59 12.17
CA ASN A 171 -5.32 26.27 11.98
C ASN A 171 -5.14 27.79 11.94
N ALA A 172 -4.28 28.33 12.82
CA ALA A 172 -3.93 29.75 12.78
C ALA A 172 -3.26 30.12 11.44
N VAL A 173 -2.36 29.25 10.94
CA VAL A 173 -1.72 29.42 9.63
C VAL A 173 -2.76 29.47 8.50
N ALA A 174 -3.71 28.53 8.48
CA ALA A 174 -4.78 28.52 7.48
C ALA A 174 -5.58 29.83 7.49
N GLN A 175 -6.00 30.28 8.68
CA GLN A 175 -6.79 31.51 8.83
C GLN A 175 -6.03 32.76 8.34
N ILE A 176 -4.73 32.84 8.62
CA ILE A 176 -3.86 33.94 8.14
C ILE A 176 -3.84 33.94 6.60
N LEU A 177 -3.59 32.78 5.99
CA LEU A 177 -3.50 32.66 4.54
C LEU A 177 -4.84 32.92 3.85
N GLU A 178 -5.96 32.44 4.39
CA GLU A 178 -7.31 32.69 3.87
C GLU A 178 -7.66 34.19 3.93
N THR A 179 -7.40 34.82 5.06
CA THR A 179 -7.62 36.27 5.25
C THR A 179 -6.75 37.06 4.29
N GLY A 180 -5.49 36.66 4.12
CA GLY A 180 -4.57 37.25 3.17
C GLY A 180 -5.06 37.11 1.73
N ALA A 181 -5.49 35.91 1.33
CA ALA A 181 -5.96 35.63 -0.03
C ALA A 181 -7.21 36.44 -0.39
N ALA A 182 -8.06 36.76 0.59
CA ALA A 182 -9.23 37.62 0.39
C ALA A 182 -8.86 39.10 0.17
N LYS A 183 -7.72 39.56 0.69
CA LYS A 183 -7.30 40.98 0.66
C LYS A 183 -6.21 41.29 -0.37
N SER A 184 -5.39 40.29 -0.70
CA SER A 184 -4.19 40.46 -1.52
C SER A 184 -4.46 40.41 -3.02
N ARG A 185 -3.63 41.11 -3.80
CA ARG A 185 -3.62 41.06 -5.27
C ARG A 185 -2.17 40.92 -5.78
N PRO A 186 -1.82 39.83 -6.50
CA PRO A 186 -2.62 38.64 -6.77
C PRO A 186 -2.77 37.73 -5.52
N PRO A 187 -3.90 37.00 -5.38
CA PRO A 187 -4.12 36.07 -4.27
C PRO A 187 -3.42 34.71 -4.48
N THR A 188 -2.98 34.42 -5.70
CA THR A 188 -2.45 33.13 -6.14
C THR A 188 -1.31 32.59 -5.24
N PRO A 189 -0.29 33.37 -4.83
CA PRO A 189 0.78 32.86 -3.97
C PRO A 189 0.28 32.37 -2.60
N LEU A 190 -0.76 32.99 -2.05
CA LEU A 190 -1.36 32.61 -0.77
C LEU A 190 -2.20 31.34 -0.91
N ARG A 191 -2.94 31.22 -2.02
CA ARG A 191 -3.68 29.99 -2.33
C ARG A 191 -2.77 28.80 -2.57
N GLN A 192 -1.61 29.00 -3.20
CA GLN A 192 -0.61 27.93 -3.37
C GLN A 192 -0.11 27.39 -2.03
N GLU A 193 0.16 28.27 -1.05
CA GLU A 193 0.52 27.83 0.30
C GLU A 193 -0.65 27.16 1.04
N LEU A 194 -1.89 27.62 0.84
CA LEU A 194 -3.08 26.92 1.38
C LEU A 194 -3.23 25.51 0.79
N VAL A 195 -3.05 25.34 -0.53
CA VAL A 195 -3.05 24.02 -1.17
C VAL A 195 -1.99 23.14 -0.54
N ARG A 196 -0.75 23.63 -0.37
CA ARG A 196 0.32 22.86 0.27
C ARG A 196 -0.04 22.43 1.70
N LEU A 197 -0.67 23.32 2.47
CA LEU A 197 -1.14 23.02 3.82
C LEU A 197 -2.18 21.88 3.81
N GLU A 198 -3.17 21.95 2.94
CA GLU A 198 -4.24 20.93 2.85
C GLU A 198 -3.71 19.59 2.34
N LEU A 199 -2.81 19.57 1.34
CA LEU A 199 -2.17 18.34 0.86
C LEU A 199 -1.34 17.67 1.97
N ASN A 200 -0.59 18.45 2.77
CA ASN A 200 0.12 17.91 3.93
C ASN A 200 -0.85 17.35 4.99
N ARG A 201 -2.00 18.03 5.19
CA ARG A 201 -3.05 17.56 6.12
C ARG A 201 -3.67 16.26 5.66
N MET A 202 -3.87 16.06 4.35
CA MET A 202 -4.34 14.80 3.78
C MET A 202 -3.37 13.63 4.06
N GLN A 203 -2.06 13.89 3.97
CA GLN A 203 -1.03 12.86 4.14
C GLN A 203 -0.71 12.54 5.61
N SER A 204 -0.86 13.51 6.51
CA SER A 204 -0.43 13.40 7.91
C SER A 204 -1.51 12.93 8.89
N THR A 205 -2.78 12.89 8.49
CA THR A 205 -3.89 12.54 9.37
C THR A 205 -4.40 11.12 9.12
N ASP A 206 -4.62 10.38 10.20
CA ASP A 206 -5.31 9.08 10.17
C ASP A 206 -6.85 9.22 10.22
N ASP A 207 -7.37 10.42 10.53
CA ASP A 207 -8.81 10.68 10.60
C ASP A 207 -9.41 10.83 9.18
N PRO A 208 -10.32 9.93 8.75
CA PRO A 208 -10.94 10.00 7.43
C PRO A 208 -11.75 11.28 7.19
N ALA A 209 -12.39 11.84 8.22
CA ALA A 209 -13.22 13.04 8.09
C ALA A 209 -12.35 14.27 7.83
N VAL A 210 -11.24 14.39 8.56
CA VAL A 210 -10.27 15.48 8.37
C VAL A 210 -9.60 15.37 6.99
N ARG A 211 -9.24 14.16 6.57
CA ARG A 211 -8.67 13.91 5.23
C ARG A 211 -9.64 14.32 4.12
N ARG A 212 -10.93 13.98 4.25
CA ARG A 212 -11.97 14.33 3.28
C ARG A 212 -12.21 15.84 3.20
N ASP A 213 -12.23 16.52 4.34
CA ASP A 213 -12.41 17.97 4.40
C ASP A 213 -11.22 18.73 3.79
N ALA A 214 -9.99 18.29 4.12
CA ALA A 214 -8.76 18.85 3.54
C ALA A 214 -8.72 18.69 2.02
N ARG A 215 -9.07 17.50 1.53
CA ARG A 215 -9.20 17.19 0.10
C ARG A 215 -10.19 18.12 -0.61
N ARG A 216 -11.38 18.32 -0.04
CA ARG A 216 -12.39 19.24 -0.59
C ARG A 216 -11.86 20.67 -0.69
N ARG A 217 -11.19 21.18 0.35
CA ARG A 217 -10.58 22.51 0.34
C ARG A 217 -9.47 22.62 -0.70
N ALA A 218 -8.60 21.60 -0.82
CA ALA A 218 -7.54 21.56 -1.82
C ALA A 218 -8.10 21.66 -3.25
N ILE A 219 -9.15 20.87 -3.57
CA ILE A 219 -9.81 20.92 -4.89
C ILE A 219 -10.32 22.33 -5.19
N GLY A 220 -11.10 22.93 -4.28
CA GLY A 220 -11.66 24.28 -4.51
C GLY A 220 -10.59 25.37 -4.69
N LEU A 221 -9.47 25.28 -3.96
CA LEU A 221 -8.35 26.21 -4.14
C LEU A 221 -7.63 26.01 -5.48
N LEU A 222 -7.40 24.75 -5.87
CA LEU A 222 -6.77 24.40 -7.15
C LEU A 222 -7.64 24.82 -8.34
N GLU A 223 -8.96 24.69 -8.25
CA GLU A 223 -9.90 25.20 -9.27
C GLU A 223 -9.79 26.71 -9.41
N GLN A 224 -9.77 27.46 -8.29
CA GLN A 224 -9.59 28.92 -8.32
C GLN A 224 -8.26 29.33 -8.95
N ILE A 225 -7.16 28.64 -8.62
CA ILE A 225 -5.85 28.92 -9.24
C ILE A 225 -5.90 28.60 -10.74
N ALA A 226 -6.52 27.49 -11.14
CA ALA A 226 -6.65 27.09 -12.54
C ALA A 226 -7.58 28.01 -13.36
N GLU A 227 -8.50 28.74 -12.72
CA GLU A 227 -9.29 29.80 -13.35
C GLU A 227 -8.48 31.08 -13.56
N GLU A 228 -7.67 31.46 -12.57
CA GLU A 228 -6.81 32.64 -12.64
C GLU A 228 -5.64 32.47 -13.61
N VAL A 229 -5.08 31.27 -13.68
CA VAL A 229 -3.94 30.91 -14.53
C VAL A 229 -4.27 29.66 -15.37
N PRO A 230 -5.10 29.76 -16.42
CA PRO A 230 -5.61 28.60 -17.16
C PRO A 230 -4.57 27.73 -17.86
N GLY A 231 -3.35 28.25 -18.06
CA GLY A 231 -2.23 27.56 -18.68
C GLY A 231 -1.21 26.98 -17.70
N ASP A 232 -1.46 27.09 -16.38
CA ASP A 232 -0.60 26.47 -15.37
C ASP A 232 -0.85 24.95 -15.33
N VAL A 233 -0.05 24.23 -16.12
CA VAL A 233 -0.14 22.78 -16.24
C VAL A 233 0.20 22.07 -14.93
N GLU A 234 1.08 22.64 -14.10
CA GLU A 234 1.44 22.05 -12.79
C GLU A 234 0.22 22.03 -11.86
N THR A 235 -0.50 23.15 -11.75
CA THR A 235 -1.76 23.21 -10.98
C THR A 235 -2.82 22.24 -11.53
N LEU A 236 -2.95 22.14 -12.85
CA LEU A 236 -3.91 21.22 -13.47
C LEU A 236 -3.57 19.75 -13.17
N TYR A 237 -2.28 19.38 -13.13
CA TYR A 237 -1.87 18.03 -12.73
C TYR A 237 -2.27 17.73 -11.28
N VAL A 238 -1.94 18.64 -10.35
CA VAL A 238 -2.29 18.46 -8.94
C VAL A 238 -3.81 18.37 -8.76
N LEU A 239 -4.59 19.20 -9.48
CA LEU A 239 -6.05 19.13 -9.47
C LEU A 239 -6.56 17.78 -9.98
N GLY A 240 -6.05 17.32 -11.13
CA GLY A 240 -6.43 16.02 -11.68
C GLY A 240 -6.14 14.87 -10.71
N ASP A 241 -4.98 14.89 -10.04
CA ASP A 241 -4.55 13.84 -9.11
C ASP A 241 -5.44 13.79 -7.87
N VAL A 242 -5.70 14.95 -7.26
CA VAL A 242 -6.56 15.05 -6.08
C VAL A 242 -7.99 14.63 -6.41
N LEU A 243 -8.49 14.93 -7.61
CA LEU A 243 -9.80 14.48 -8.10
C LEU A 243 -9.86 12.95 -8.29
N VAL A 244 -8.81 12.33 -8.84
CA VAL A 244 -8.74 10.85 -8.95
C VAL A 244 -8.80 10.21 -7.56
N GLU A 245 -8.01 10.73 -6.62
CA GLU A 245 -8.02 10.21 -5.25
C GLU A 245 -9.35 10.49 -4.50
N ASP A 246 -10.14 11.50 -4.90
CA ASP A 246 -11.50 11.77 -4.39
C ASP A 246 -12.58 10.94 -5.09
N ASP A 247 -12.20 10.03 -6.00
CA ASP A 247 -13.10 9.23 -6.84
C ASP A 247 -13.97 10.07 -7.80
N GLN A 248 -13.54 11.30 -8.11
CA GLN A 248 -14.18 12.18 -9.10
C GLN A 248 -13.56 11.98 -10.49
N LEU A 249 -13.66 10.75 -11.00
CA LEU A 249 -12.90 10.31 -12.17
C LEU A 249 -13.26 11.07 -13.44
N GLU A 250 -14.53 11.40 -13.70
CA GLU A 250 -14.93 12.17 -14.89
C GLU A 250 -14.41 13.61 -14.85
N ALA A 251 -14.33 14.20 -13.65
CA ALA A 251 -13.75 15.52 -13.47
C ALA A 251 -12.25 15.50 -13.75
N ALA A 252 -11.54 14.50 -13.21
CA ALA A 252 -10.12 14.29 -13.49
C ALA A 252 -9.85 14.11 -14.99
N VAL A 253 -10.65 13.30 -15.70
CA VAL A 253 -10.53 13.14 -17.16
C VAL A 253 -10.67 14.48 -17.89
N ARG A 254 -11.63 15.34 -17.52
CA ARG A 254 -11.77 16.67 -18.14
C ARG A 254 -10.53 17.55 -17.90
N ILE A 255 -9.95 17.50 -16.71
CA ILE A 255 -8.73 18.25 -16.37
C ILE A 255 -7.55 17.73 -17.18
N TYR A 256 -7.33 16.41 -17.23
CA TYR A 256 -6.26 15.85 -18.05
C TYR A 256 -6.47 16.10 -19.55
N GLN A 257 -7.70 16.03 -20.07
CA GLN A 257 -7.97 16.42 -21.46
C GLN A 257 -7.67 17.89 -21.72
N LYS A 258 -7.83 18.78 -20.74
CA LYS A 258 -7.39 20.18 -20.84
C LYS A 258 -5.87 20.26 -20.97
N ILE A 259 -5.12 19.50 -20.16
CA ILE A 259 -3.65 19.41 -20.26
C ILE A 259 -3.24 18.85 -21.64
N GLU A 260 -3.87 17.78 -22.13
CA GLU A 260 -3.56 17.20 -23.46
C GLU A 260 -3.76 18.22 -24.58
N ARG A 261 -4.76 19.10 -24.49
CA ARG A 261 -4.95 20.18 -25.47
C ARG A 261 -3.86 21.25 -25.41
N ILE A 262 -3.34 21.55 -24.22
CA ILE A 262 -2.25 22.53 -24.03
C ILE A 262 -0.93 21.93 -24.48
N GLN A 263 -0.67 20.66 -24.15
CA GLN A 263 0.56 19.93 -24.46
C GLN A 263 0.25 18.56 -25.10
N PRO A 264 -0.05 18.49 -26.41
CA PRO A 264 -0.45 17.25 -27.08
C PRO A 264 0.64 16.17 -27.10
N SER A 265 1.90 16.55 -26.94
CA SER A 265 3.05 15.64 -26.87
C SER A 265 3.39 15.20 -25.44
N ASP A 266 2.70 15.71 -24.42
CA ASP A 266 2.95 15.32 -23.04
C ASP A 266 2.48 13.88 -22.82
N LEU A 267 3.42 13.03 -22.44
CA LEU A 267 3.16 11.61 -22.20
C LEU A 267 2.58 11.38 -20.80
N GLU A 268 2.88 12.25 -19.84
CA GLU A 268 2.47 12.10 -18.45
C GLU A 268 0.93 12.21 -18.33
N VAL A 269 0.33 13.21 -18.97
CA VAL A 269 -1.13 13.38 -19.01
C VAL A 269 -1.85 12.19 -19.64
N LYS A 270 -1.28 11.63 -20.72
CA LYS A 270 -1.85 10.46 -21.40
C LYS A 270 -1.80 9.22 -20.50
N GLN A 271 -0.71 9.04 -19.73
CA GLN A 271 -0.62 7.95 -18.75
C GLN A 271 -1.64 8.12 -17.63
N ARG A 272 -1.82 9.35 -17.11
CA ARG A 272 -2.84 9.64 -16.11
C ARG A 272 -4.24 9.38 -16.66
N LEU A 273 -4.55 9.81 -17.89
CA LEU A 273 -5.81 9.50 -18.58
C LEU A 273 -6.07 8.00 -18.69
N ALA A 274 -5.09 7.22 -19.13
CA ALA A 274 -5.23 5.76 -19.21
C ALA A 274 -5.56 5.15 -17.84
N ARG A 275 -4.81 5.52 -16.79
CA ARG A 275 -5.07 5.05 -15.42
C ARG A 275 -6.44 5.48 -14.90
N THR A 276 -6.88 6.69 -15.21
CA THR A 276 -8.21 7.16 -14.81
C THR A 276 -9.32 6.39 -15.53
N PHE A 277 -9.17 6.09 -16.84
CA PHE A 277 -10.13 5.23 -17.54
C PHE A 277 -10.16 3.81 -16.96
N LEU A 278 -9.03 3.28 -16.50
CA LEU A 278 -9.01 2.00 -15.78
C LEU A 278 -9.72 2.06 -14.42
N ALA A 279 -9.53 3.14 -13.66
CA ALA A 279 -10.27 3.35 -12.43
C ALA A 279 -11.79 3.47 -12.67
N MET A 280 -12.20 3.96 -13.84
CA MET A 280 -13.60 4.04 -14.28
C MET A 280 -14.16 2.72 -14.84
N ASP A 281 -13.37 1.65 -14.88
CA ASP A 281 -13.71 0.39 -15.57
C ASP A 281 -14.01 0.56 -17.09
N ASP A 282 -13.55 1.66 -17.69
CA ASP A 282 -13.67 1.92 -19.13
C ASP A 282 -12.42 1.40 -19.87
N GLN A 283 -12.28 0.07 -19.84
CA GLN A 283 -11.17 -0.64 -20.48
C GLN A 283 -10.96 -0.26 -21.96
N PRO A 284 -12.01 -0.12 -22.81
CA PRO A 284 -11.82 0.26 -24.22
C PRO A 284 -11.13 1.61 -24.40
N LYS A 285 -11.49 2.63 -23.60
CA LYS A 285 -10.83 3.94 -23.67
C LYS A 285 -9.40 3.89 -23.14
N ALA A 286 -9.17 3.14 -22.06
CA ALA A 286 -7.83 2.95 -21.52
C ALA A 286 -6.89 2.29 -22.55
N ILE A 287 -7.35 1.23 -23.22
CA ILE A 287 -6.61 0.56 -24.30
C ILE A 287 -6.30 1.54 -25.43
N ALA A 288 -7.29 2.29 -25.92
CA ALA A 288 -7.09 3.25 -27.01
C ALA A 288 -6.03 4.33 -26.70
N VAL A 289 -6.02 4.83 -25.46
CA VAL A 289 -5.00 5.81 -24.99
C VAL A 289 -3.62 5.16 -24.91
N LEU A 290 -3.51 3.97 -24.35
CA LEU A 290 -2.23 3.25 -24.22
C LEU A 290 -1.68 2.80 -25.57
N GLU A 291 -2.51 2.40 -26.53
CA GLU A 291 -2.08 2.06 -27.90
C GLU A 291 -1.53 3.28 -28.66
N LYS A 292 -2.13 4.46 -28.43
CA LYS A 292 -1.60 5.72 -28.97
C LYS A 292 -0.24 6.04 -28.33
N LEU A 293 -0.13 5.91 -27.01
CA LEU A 293 1.12 6.10 -26.27
C LEU A 293 2.25 5.16 -26.73
N ALA A 294 1.93 3.87 -26.91
CA ALA A 294 2.88 2.87 -27.37
C ALA A 294 3.45 3.21 -28.77
N ARG A 295 2.62 3.80 -29.65
CA ARG A 295 3.04 4.25 -31.00
C ARG A 295 3.89 5.53 -30.99
N GLU A 296 3.71 6.42 -30.02
CA GLU A 296 4.36 7.74 -29.97
C GLU A 296 5.74 7.73 -29.27
N GLY A 297 6.08 6.66 -28.55
CA GLY A 297 7.46 6.19 -28.34
C GLY A 297 8.41 7.06 -27.52
N ARG A 298 8.55 6.74 -26.22
CA ARG A 298 9.82 6.86 -25.45
C ARG A 298 10.01 5.78 -24.37
N GLU A 299 8.96 5.03 -24.00
CA GLU A 299 9.02 3.92 -23.02
C GLU A 299 8.10 2.76 -23.48
N PRO A 300 8.41 2.04 -24.58
CA PRO A 300 7.50 1.05 -25.14
C PRO A 300 7.25 -0.16 -24.22
N GLY A 301 8.24 -0.60 -23.45
CA GLY A 301 8.15 -1.85 -22.68
C GLY A 301 7.10 -1.84 -21.57
N SER A 302 7.11 -0.82 -20.72
CA SER A 302 6.12 -0.69 -19.64
C SER A 302 4.70 -0.48 -20.18
N MET A 303 4.54 0.30 -21.25
CA MET A 303 3.23 0.52 -21.89
C MET A 303 2.68 -0.77 -22.49
N HIS A 304 3.52 -1.56 -23.15
CA HIS A 304 3.13 -2.86 -23.68
C HIS A 304 2.84 -3.88 -22.58
N TYR A 305 3.53 -3.83 -21.44
CA TYR A 305 3.16 -4.64 -20.28
C TYR A 305 1.75 -4.30 -19.79
N TYR A 306 1.43 -3.02 -19.59
CA TYR A 306 0.09 -2.61 -19.16
C TYR A 306 -0.99 -2.96 -20.19
N LEU A 307 -0.75 -2.73 -21.48
CA LEU A 307 -1.65 -3.17 -22.55
C LEU A 307 -1.88 -4.68 -22.49
N GLY A 308 -0.80 -5.46 -22.29
CA GLY A 308 -0.89 -6.91 -22.14
C GLY A 308 -1.81 -7.33 -20.99
N GLU A 309 -1.66 -6.70 -19.82
CA GLU A 309 -2.52 -6.95 -18.66
C GLU A 309 -3.99 -6.59 -18.93
N LEU A 310 -4.26 -5.48 -19.63
CA LEU A 310 -5.64 -5.08 -19.96
C LEU A 310 -6.30 -6.02 -20.95
N TYR A 311 -5.59 -6.42 -22.00
CA TYR A 311 -6.09 -7.41 -22.92
C TYR A 311 -6.30 -8.77 -22.24
N LEU A 312 -5.43 -9.14 -21.30
CA LEU A 312 -5.59 -10.37 -20.51
C LEU A 312 -6.85 -10.31 -19.62
N GLN A 313 -7.11 -9.17 -18.96
CA GLN A 313 -8.34 -8.95 -18.18
C GLN A 313 -9.60 -8.97 -19.07
N ALA A 314 -9.52 -8.44 -20.28
CA ALA A 314 -10.58 -8.50 -21.28
C ALA A 314 -10.78 -9.92 -21.87
N GLY A 315 -9.96 -10.90 -21.46
CA GLY A 315 -9.99 -12.27 -21.96
C GLY A 315 -9.32 -12.47 -23.33
N ASP A 316 -8.78 -11.41 -23.94
CA ASP A 316 -8.07 -11.46 -25.21
C ASP A 316 -6.60 -11.83 -25.01
N LYS A 317 -6.38 -13.12 -24.77
CA LYS A 317 -5.05 -13.70 -24.57
C LYS A 317 -4.13 -13.54 -25.79
N THR A 318 -4.68 -13.36 -26.99
CA THR A 318 -3.88 -13.20 -28.22
C THR A 318 -3.22 -11.84 -28.25
N ASN A 319 -3.99 -10.77 -28.07
CA ASN A 319 -3.43 -9.42 -28.00
C ASN A 319 -2.57 -9.23 -26.74
N ALA A 320 -2.96 -9.84 -25.62
CA ALA A 320 -2.15 -9.83 -24.41
C ALA A 320 -0.74 -10.40 -24.66
N THR A 321 -0.69 -11.58 -25.30
CA THR A 321 0.56 -12.27 -25.66
C THR A 321 1.43 -11.42 -26.59
N ALA A 322 0.83 -10.81 -27.62
CA ALA A 322 1.54 -9.94 -28.56
C ALA A 322 2.20 -8.75 -27.84
N HIS A 323 1.48 -8.11 -26.93
CA HIS A 323 2.01 -7.00 -26.15
C HIS A 323 3.06 -7.43 -25.12
N PHE A 324 2.88 -8.56 -24.43
CA PHE A 324 3.94 -9.07 -23.55
C PHE A 324 5.20 -9.43 -24.32
N LEU A 325 5.09 -9.97 -25.54
CA LEU A 325 6.24 -10.21 -26.43
C LEU A 325 6.99 -8.91 -26.76
N THR A 326 6.29 -7.85 -27.15
CA THR A 326 6.92 -6.55 -27.40
C THR A 326 7.53 -5.96 -26.11
N ALA A 327 6.89 -6.16 -24.96
CA ALA A 327 7.41 -5.71 -23.68
C ALA A 327 8.74 -6.41 -23.32
N VAL A 328 8.84 -7.73 -23.49
CA VAL A 328 10.08 -8.46 -23.19
C VAL A 328 11.22 -8.14 -24.18
N GLU A 329 10.90 -7.78 -25.42
CA GLU A 329 11.90 -7.38 -26.42
C GLU A 329 12.49 -6.00 -26.15
N THR A 330 11.68 -5.09 -25.59
CA THR A 330 12.07 -3.70 -25.34
C THR A 330 12.64 -3.49 -23.95
N THR A 331 12.18 -4.25 -22.95
CA THR A 331 12.70 -4.23 -21.57
C THR A 331 13.04 -5.65 -21.10
N PRO A 332 14.11 -6.27 -21.64
CA PRO A 332 14.45 -7.66 -21.34
C PRO A 332 14.88 -7.90 -19.89
N THR A 333 15.20 -6.84 -19.13
CA THR A 333 15.63 -6.90 -17.73
C THR A 333 14.49 -6.71 -16.73
N ASP A 334 13.23 -6.60 -17.19
CA ASP A 334 12.04 -6.61 -16.32
C ASP A 334 11.38 -7.99 -16.37
N PRO A 335 11.33 -8.75 -15.26
CA PRO A 335 10.74 -10.09 -15.24
C PRO A 335 9.21 -10.10 -15.27
N ALA A 336 8.53 -8.99 -14.97
CA ALA A 336 7.06 -8.95 -14.96
C ALA A 336 6.42 -9.41 -16.30
N PRO A 337 6.79 -8.85 -17.47
CA PRO A 337 6.23 -9.29 -18.75
C PRO A 337 6.61 -10.75 -19.10
N TRP A 338 7.82 -11.20 -18.74
CA TRP A 338 8.23 -12.60 -18.94
C TRP A 338 7.36 -13.58 -18.16
N LEU A 339 7.09 -13.28 -16.88
CA LEU A 339 6.26 -14.13 -16.01
C LEU A 339 4.83 -14.24 -16.55
N LYS A 340 4.24 -13.13 -17.01
CA LYS A 340 2.90 -13.13 -17.60
C LYS A 340 2.83 -13.90 -18.91
N LEU A 341 3.81 -13.70 -19.79
CA LEU A 341 3.93 -14.43 -21.04
C LEU A 341 4.06 -15.94 -20.81
N ALA A 342 4.95 -16.34 -19.90
CA ALA A 342 5.16 -17.75 -19.55
C ALA A 342 3.91 -18.38 -18.93
N ALA A 343 3.19 -17.65 -18.06
CA ALA A 343 1.96 -18.14 -17.46
C ALA A 343 0.86 -18.42 -18.51
N ILE A 344 0.68 -17.52 -19.49
CA ILE A 344 -0.28 -17.73 -20.59
C ILE A 344 0.13 -18.94 -21.45
N GLN A 345 1.43 -19.08 -21.74
CA GLN A 345 1.93 -20.20 -22.54
C GLN A 345 1.77 -21.54 -21.82
N ALA A 346 2.03 -21.60 -20.51
CA ALA A 346 1.96 -22.82 -19.72
C ALA A 346 0.54 -23.42 -19.64
N GLU A 347 -0.51 -22.64 -19.92
CA GLU A 347 -1.88 -23.18 -20.02
C GLU A 347 -2.07 -24.12 -21.22
N LYS A 348 -1.28 -23.94 -22.29
CA LYS A 348 -1.42 -24.69 -23.56
C LYS A 348 -0.23 -25.58 -23.84
N ASP A 349 0.97 -25.08 -23.57
CA ASP A 349 2.23 -25.69 -23.96
C ASP A 349 3.34 -25.34 -22.95
N ASP A 350 3.66 -26.31 -22.09
CA ASP A 350 4.75 -26.19 -21.11
C ASP A 350 6.12 -26.02 -21.79
N GLU A 351 6.32 -26.48 -23.03
CA GLU A 351 7.60 -26.33 -23.74
C GLU A 351 7.82 -24.87 -24.17
N ALA A 352 6.77 -24.21 -24.67
CA ALA A 352 6.82 -22.79 -25.01
C ALA A 352 7.10 -21.93 -23.77
N ALA A 353 6.41 -22.19 -22.66
CA ALA A 353 6.63 -21.49 -21.40
C ALA A 353 8.07 -21.68 -20.89
N MET A 354 8.59 -22.91 -20.97
CA MET A 354 9.97 -23.21 -20.60
C MET A 354 10.96 -22.43 -21.47
N ALA A 355 10.80 -22.44 -22.80
CA ALA A 355 11.70 -21.71 -23.70
C ALA A 355 11.71 -20.20 -23.40
N THR A 356 10.54 -19.62 -23.13
CA THR A 356 10.39 -18.23 -22.71
C THR A 356 11.11 -17.95 -21.39
N LEU A 357 10.92 -18.78 -20.37
CA LEU A 357 11.56 -18.62 -19.06
C LEU A 357 13.08 -18.83 -19.12
N THR A 358 13.56 -19.78 -19.94
CA THR A 358 15.00 -19.97 -20.17
C THR A 358 15.62 -18.73 -20.81
N ARG A 359 14.99 -18.17 -21.86
CA ARG A 359 15.45 -16.91 -22.47
C ARG A 359 15.42 -15.74 -21.48
N ALA A 360 14.39 -15.67 -20.62
CA ALA A 360 14.31 -14.66 -19.57
C ALA A 360 15.49 -14.77 -18.57
N LEU A 361 15.86 -15.98 -18.19
CA LEU A 361 16.99 -16.25 -17.28
C LEU A 361 18.36 -16.02 -17.92
N GLU A 362 18.49 -16.07 -19.25
CA GLU A 362 19.71 -15.63 -19.95
C GLU A 362 19.90 -14.11 -19.79
N ALA A 363 18.81 -13.34 -19.87
CA ALA A 363 18.84 -11.88 -19.67
C ALA A 363 18.94 -11.48 -18.19
N MET A 364 18.34 -12.26 -17.30
CA MET A 364 18.33 -12.03 -15.85
C MET A 364 18.77 -13.28 -15.07
N PRO A 365 20.07 -13.61 -15.09
CA PRO A 365 20.59 -14.76 -14.36
C PRO A 365 20.29 -14.64 -12.87
N GLY A 366 19.58 -15.63 -12.32
CA GLY A 366 19.25 -15.67 -10.90
C GLY A 366 18.06 -14.81 -10.47
N ASP A 367 17.18 -14.33 -11.38
CA ASP A 367 15.90 -13.81 -10.90
C ASP A 367 15.07 -14.95 -10.26
N ALA A 368 14.83 -14.83 -8.95
CA ALA A 368 14.22 -15.88 -8.16
C ALA A 368 12.76 -16.17 -8.57
N ARG A 369 12.03 -15.16 -9.08
CA ARG A 369 10.63 -15.34 -9.51
C ARG A 369 10.59 -16.16 -10.80
N LEU A 370 11.50 -15.88 -11.74
CA LEU A 370 11.62 -16.66 -12.97
C LEU A 370 12.02 -18.11 -12.70
N LEU A 371 12.98 -18.32 -11.78
CA LEU A 371 13.38 -19.66 -11.34
C LEU A 371 12.21 -20.41 -10.68
N GLU A 372 11.43 -19.73 -9.83
CA GLU A 372 10.24 -20.31 -9.20
C GLU A 372 9.20 -20.74 -10.24
N VAL A 373 8.82 -19.86 -11.18
CA VAL A 373 7.82 -20.22 -12.19
C VAL A 373 8.33 -21.34 -13.10
N LEU A 374 9.62 -21.35 -13.46
CA LEU A 374 10.21 -22.45 -14.22
C LEU A 374 10.16 -23.78 -13.45
N ALA A 375 10.38 -23.74 -12.13
CA ALA A 375 10.24 -24.92 -11.29
C ALA A 375 8.79 -25.42 -11.24
N LEU A 376 7.79 -24.53 -11.25
CA LEU A 376 6.37 -24.92 -11.32
C LEU A 376 6.03 -25.58 -12.66
N VAL A 377 6.54 -25.05 -13.77
CA VAL A 377 6.41 -25.69 -15.10
C VAL A 377 7.05 -27.08 -15.08
N ARG A 378 8.27 -27.23 -14.53
CA ARG A 378 8.93 -28.53 -14.36
C ARG A 378 8.15 -29.49 -13.45
N MET A 379 7.51 -28.97 -12.41
CA MET A 379 6.64 -29.75 -11.53
C MET A 379 5.42 -30.30 -12.28
N ASN A 380 4.77 -29.50 -13.13
CA ASN A 380 3.65 -29.95 -13.96
C ASN A 380 4.05 -31.05 -14.95
N GLN A 381 5.26 -30.94 -15.51
CA GLN A 381 5.91 -31.97 -16.32
C GLN A 381 6.35 -33.22 -15.52
N LYS A 382 6.09 -33.26 -14.20
CA LYS A 382 6.51 -34.32 -13.26
C LYS A 382 8.03 -34.49 -13.13
N LYS A 383 8.81 -33.50 -13.56
CA LYS A 383 10.27 -33.44 -13.43
C LYS A 383 10.67 -32.85 -12.07
N PHE A 384 10.29 -33.55 -11.00
CA PHE A 384 10.41 -33.02 -9.64
C PHE A 384 11.85 -32.74 -9.19
N SER A 385 12.85 -33.48 -9.70
CA SER A 385 14.26 -33.23 -9.37
C SER A 385 14.72 -31.87 -9.90
N GLU A 386 14.50 -31.63 -11.19
CA GLU A 386 14.82 -30.34 -11.83
C GLU A 386 14.06 -29.19 -11.15
N ALA A 387 12.78 -29.41 -10.82
CA ALA A 387 11.97 -28.42 -10.11
C ALA A 387 12.55 -28.08 -8.72
N ALA A 388 13.04 -29.09 -7.98
CA ALA A 388 13.65 -28.87 -6.67
C ALA A 388 14.97 -28.11 -6.77
N ASP A 389 15.80 -28.40 -7.78
CA ASP A 389 17.07 -27.70 -8.00
C ASP A 389 16.83 -26.23 -8.34
N LEU A 390 15.83 -25.94 -9.17
CA LEU A 390 15.42 -24.57 -9.51
C LEU A 390 14.86 -23.81 -8.30
N MET A 391 14.01 -24.45 -7.49
CA MET A 391 13.52 -23.86 -6.23
C MET A 391 14.67 -23.56 -5.27
N GLN A 392 15.65 -24.47 -5.14
CA GLN A 392 16.82 -24.22 -4.29
C GLN A 392 17.62 -23.02 -4.80
N GLN A 393 17.88 -22.93 -6.10
CA GLN A 393 18.58 -21.78 -6.70
C GLN A 393 17.82 -20.46 -6.47
N ALA A 394 16.49 -20.47 -6.60
CA ALA A 394 15.66 -19.30 -6.33
C ALA A 394 15.82 -18.85 -4.86
N TYR A 395 15.74 -19.80 -3.93
CA TYR A 395 15.91 -19.54 -2.50
C TYR A 395 17.30 -18.99 -2.18
N ASP A 396 18.36 -19.64 -2.66
CA ASP A 396 19.74 -19.23 -2.41
C ASP A 396 20.01 -17.81 -2.93
N THR A 397 19.41 -17.45 -4.08
CA THR A 397 19.58 -16.12 -4.66
C THR A 397 18.91 -15.02 -3.83
N VAL A 398 17.74 -15.30 -3.26
CA VAL A 398 17.04 -14.32 -2.40
C VAL A 398 17.77 -14.15 -1.08
N VAL A 399 18.10 -15.25 -0.41
CA VAL A 399 18.77 -15.21 0.90
C VAL A 399 20.15 -14.57 0.82
N ALA A 400 20.87 -14.72 -0.30
CA ALA A 400 22.14 -14.04 -0.51
C ALA A 400 22.01 -12.51 -0.59
N LYS A 401 20.86 -11.98 -1.04
CA LYS A 401 20.59 -10.53 -1.13
C LYS A 401 19.98 -9.97 0.14
N ASN A 402 18.93 -10.62 0.63
CA ASN A 402 18.25 -10.28 1.87
C ASN A 402 17.65 -11.56 2.49
N PRO A 403 18.10 -11.99 3.68
CA PRO A 403 17.57 -13.18 4.34
C PRO A 403 16.07 -13.16 4.65
N ASP A 404 15.48 -11.97 4.74
CA ASP A 404 14.06 -11.78 5.06
C ASP A 404 13.16 -11.74 3.82
N ASP A 405 13.73 -11.68 2.61
CA ASP A 405 12.95 -11.67 1.38
C ASP A 405 12.45 -13.07 1.02
N ILE A 406 11.30 -13.14 0.35
CA ILE A 406 10.65 -14.39 -0.07
C ILE A 406 10.24 -14.26 -1.54
N PRO A 407 10.57 -15.22 -2.43
CA PRO A 407 10.28 -15.10 -3.86
C PRO A 407 8.79 -14.87 -4.16
N SER A 408 7.91 -15.67 -3.55
CA SER A 408 6.45 -15.53 -3.61
C SER A 408 5.80 -16.02 -2.31
N ARG A 409 4.54 -15.61 -2.06
CA ARG A 409 3.77 -16.06 -0.90
C ARG A 409 3.65 -17.59 -0.82
N LEU A 410 3.60 -18.27 -1.97
CA LEU A 410 3.42 -19.73 -2.05
C LEU A 410 4.74 -20.49 -2.22
N PHE A 411 5.88 -19.80 -2.22
CA PHE A 411 7.18 -20.40 -2.53
C PHE A 411 7.48 -21.62 -1.65
N PHE A 412 7.45 -21.45 -0.31
CA PHE A 412 7.75 -22.53 0.63
C PHE A 412 6.74 -23.68 0.54
N TYR A 413 5.46 -23.38 0.29
CA TYR A 413 4.43 -24.41 0.10
C TYR A 413 4.72 -25.25 -1.16
N ASN A 414 4.98 -24.58 -2.29
CA ASN A 414 5.28 -25.25 -3.55
C ASN A 414 6.55 -26.11 -3.44
N TYR A 415 7.59 -25.58 -2.78
CA TYR A 415 8.81 -26.33 -2.58
C TYR A 415 8.60 -27.54 -1.65
N ALA A 416 7.81 -27.39 -0.57
CA ALA A 416 7.44 -28.51 0.29
C ALA A 416 6.69 -29.61 -0.48
N VAL A 417 5.79 -29.24 -1.38
CA VAL A 417 5.07 -30.19 -2.26
C VAL A 417 6.03 -30.93 -3.19
N ILE A 418 6.98 -30.24 -3.82
CA ILE A 418 8.00 -30.85 -4.69
C ILE A 418 8.88 -31.82 -3.89
N CYS A 419 9.38 -31.40 -2.72
CA CYS A 419 10.16 -32.27 -1.82
C CYS A 419 9.36 -33.48 -1.35
N THR A 420 8.04 -33.33 -1.14
CA THR A 420 7.15 -34.44 -0.78
C THR A 420 7.07 -35.47 -1.91
N GLN A 421 6.95 -35.04 -3.18
CA GLN A 421 6.96 -35.92 -4.35
C GLN A 421 8.29 -36.69 -4.47
N LEU A 422 9.41 -36.01 -4.19
CA LEU A 422 10.75 -36.60 -4.17
C LEU A 422 11.02 -37.49 -2.96
N ARG A 423 10.13 -37.51 -1.95
CA ARG A 423 10.35 -38.16 -0.64
C ARG A 423 11.56 -37.59 0.12
N ARG A 424 11.90 -36.33 -0.11
CA ARG A 424 12.86 -35.58 0.71
C ARG A 424 12.13 -35.10 1.98
N ILE A 425 11.81 -36.04 2.87
CA ILE A 425 10.90 -35.82 4.01
C ILE A 425 11.37 -34.70 4.96
N PRO A 426 12.66 -34.65 5.39
CA PRO A 426 13.12 -33.58 6.26
C PRO A 426 12.99 -32.19 5.63
N ASP A 427 13.39 -32.07 4.35
CA ASP A 427 13.31 -30.82 3.60
C ASP A 427 11.85 -30.38 3.42
N ALA A 428 10.97 -31.30 3.04
CA ALA A 428 9.54 -31.01 2.89
C ALA A 428 8.92 -30.51 4.20
N ALA A 429 9.27 -31.11 5.34
CA ALA A 429 8.78 -30.66 6.65
C ALA A 429 9.33 -29.28 7.01
N GLY A 430 10.61 -29.03 6.74
CA GLY A 430 11.24 -27.72 6.95
C GLY A 430 10.58 -26.62 6.13
N TRP A 431 10.33 -26.86 4.84
CA TRP A 431 9.67 -25.90 3.96
C TRP A 431 8.20 -25.70 4.31
N LEU A 432 7.47 -26.78 4.64
CA LEU A 432 6.07 -26.66 5.06
C LEU A 432 5.94 -25.85 6.35
N ARG A 433 6.87 -26.01 7.31
CA ARG A 433 6.90 -25.19 8.53
C ARG A 433 7.00 -23.70 8.19
N ARG A 434 7.93 -23.32 7.31
CA ARG A 434 8.09 -21.91 6.90
C ARG A 434 6.88 -21.40 6.14
N ALA A 435 6.20 -22.24 5.35
CA ALA A 435 4.95 -21.87 4.71
C ALA A 435 3.86 -21.53 5.76
N MET A 436 3.75 -22.33 6.82
CA MET A 436 2.79 -22.11 7.90
C MET A 436 3.09 -20.89 8.76
N GLU A 437 4.38 -20.57 8.97
CA GLU A 437 4.80 -19.35 9.65
C GLU A 437 4.35 -18.09 8.89
N LEU A 438 4.23 -18.16 7.55
CA LEU A 438 3.70 -17.06 6.73
C LEU A 438 2.18 -17.04 6.70
N ASP A 439 1.57 -18.22 6.57
CA ASP A 439 0.14 -18.37 6.39
C ASP A 439 -0.30 -19.75 6.93
N PRO A 440 -0.86 -19.82 8.14
CA PRO A 440 -1.30 -21.07 8.76
C PRO A 440 -2.30 -21.87 7.91
N ASP A 441 -3.10 -21.21 7.06
CA ASP A 441 -4.10 -21.87 6.21
C ASP A 441 -3.46 -22.76 5.14
N LEU A 442 -2.19 -22.55 4.81
CA LEU A 442 -1.46 -23.39 3.85
C LEU A 442 -1.28 -24.84 4.34
N LEU A 443 -1.36 -25.09 5.64
CA LEU A 443 -1.39 -26.46 6.17
C LEU A 443 -2.66 -27.21 5.73
N ALA A 444 -3.81 -26.53 5.75
CA ALA A 444 -5.08 -27.10 5.28
C ALA A 444 -5.06 -27.36 3.76
N VAL A 445 -4.48 -26.44 2.98
CA VAL A 445 -4.27 -26.62 1.53
C VAL A 445 -3.34 -27.81 1.25
N TYR A 446 -2.30 -28.00 2.08
CA TYR A 446 -1.41 -29.16 1.97
C TYR A 446 -2.16 -30.48 2.25
N LEU A 447 -3.00 -30.53 3.28
CA LEU A 447 -3.84 -31.69 3.58
C LEU A 447 -4.79 -32.02 2.43
N GLN A 448 -5.50 -31.04 1.88
CA GLN A 448 -6.41 -31.25 0.76
C GLN A 448 -5.69 -31.89 -0.44
N ARG A 449 -4.50 -31.38 -0.78
CA ARG A 449 -3.65 -31.96 -1.83
C ARG A 449 -3.21 -33.38 -1.49
N ALA A 450 -2.86 -33.66 -0.24
CA ALA A 450 -2.45 -35.00 0.21
C ALA A 450 -3.59 -36.02 0.15
N LEU A 451 -4.82 -35.62 0.50
CA LEU A 451 -6.01 -36.46 0.40
C LEU A 451 -6.39 -36.74 -1.06
N ALA A 452 -6.39 -35.71 -1.92
CA ALA A 452 -6.68 -35.85 -3.35
C ALA A 452 -5.54 -36.52 -4.16
N GLY A 453 -4.33 -36.56 -3.60
CA GLY A 453 -3.14 -37.11 -4.25
C GLY A 453 -3.11 -38.64 -4.35
N THR A 454 -2.09 -39.15 -5.03
CA THR A 454 -1.86 -40.60 -5.14
C THR A 454 -1.59 -41.23 -3.76
N LYS A 455 -1.84 -42.54 -3.60
CA LYS A 455 -1.50 -43.28 -2.38
C LYS A 455 -0.04 -43.08 -1.95
N ARG A 456 0.88 -43.00 -2.93
CA ARG A 456 2.30 -42.70 -2.69
C ARG A 456 2.50 -41.30 -2.11
N PHE A 457 1.92 -40.27 -2.74
CA PHE A 457 2.02 -38.89 -2.24
C PHE A 457 1.41 -38.76 -0.84
N ARG A 458 0.24 -39.36 -0.60
CA ARG A 458 -0.42 -39.37 0.72
C ARG A 458 0.45 -40.00 1.80
N THR A 459 1.12 -41.12 1.48
CA THR A 459 2.07 -41.78 2.39
C THR A 459 3.24 -40.87 2.73
N SER A 460 3.84 -40.21 1.72
CA SER A 460 4.93 -39.26 1.93
C SER A 460 4.48 -38.03 2.73
N ALA A 461 3.30 -37.49 2.45
CA ALA A 461 2.73 -36.36 3.19
C ALA A 461 2.50 -36.72 4.68
N THR A 462 2.10 -37.97 4.99
CA THR A 462 2.03 -38.43 6.38
C THR A 462 3.41 -38.47 7.04
N GLU A 463 4.46 -38.94 6.33
CA GLU A 463 5.83 -38.90 6.84
C GLU A 463 6.31 -37.45 7.08
N VAL A 464 5.95 -36.53 6.19
CA VAL A 464 6.24 -35.08 6.33
C VAL A 464 5.56 -34.50 7.56
N LEU A 465 4.24 -34.66 7.72
CA LEU A 465 3.54 -34.12 8.88
C LEU A 465 4.02 -34.77 10.19
N ARG A 466 4.41 -36.05 10.20
CA ARG A 466 5.01 -36.70 11.39
C ARG A 466 6.38 -36.12 11.74
N THR A 467 7.12 -35.65 10.75
CA THR A 467 8.42 -35.02 10.95
C THR A 467 8.22 -33.58 11.43
N LEU A 468 7.26 -32.87 10.83
CA LEU A 468 6.84 -31.53 11.24
C LEU A 468 6.33 -31.50 12.68
N ALA A 469 5.53 -32.48 13.11
CA ALA A 469 5.02 -32.61 14.48
C ALA A 469 6.11 -32.75 15.57
N LYS A 470 7.35 -33.07 15.19
CA LYS A 470 8.49 -33.13 16.12
C LYS A 470 9.22 -31.79 16.27
N LEU A 471 8.88 -30.82 15.45
CA LEU A 471 9.46 -29.48 15.48
C LEU A 471 8.62 -28.57 16.37
N PRO A 472 9.21 -27.58 17.05
CA PRO A 472 8.45 -26.55 17.76
C PRO A 472 7.51 -25.82 16.78
N SER A 473 6.24 -25.70 17.15
CA SER A 473 5.21 -25.06 16.34
C SER A 473 4.08 -24.50 17.22
N THR A 474 3.54 -23.35 16.85
CA THR A 474 2.31 -22.78 17.42
C THR A 474 1.05 -23.45 16.86
N GLU A 475 1.19 -24.36 15.91
CA GLU A 475 0.10 -25.04 15.19
C GLU A 475 0.10 -26.56 15.46
N ALA A 476 0.63 -26.99 16.60
CA ALA A 476 0.78 -28.40 16.95
C ALA A 476 -0.55 -29.16 16.86
N ALA A 477 -1.63 -28.60 17.40
CA ALA A 477 -2.95 -29.23 17.37
C ALA A 477 -3.50 -29.36 15.95
N ALA A 478 -3.26 -28.38 15.08
CA ALA A 478 -3.64 -28.44 13.66
C ALA A 478 -2.85 -29.52 12.90
N ILE A 479 -1.53 -29.59 13.12
CA ILE A 479 -0.66 -30.62 12.53
C ILE A 479 -1.16 -32.02 12.91
N HIS A 480 -1.44 -32.24 14.19
CA HIS A 480 -1.93 -33.53 14.69
C HIS A 480 -3.34 -33.88 14.17
N THR A 481 -4.23 -32.90 14.03
CA THR A 481 -5.55 -33.09 13.41
C THR A 481 -5.43 -33.51 11.93
N HIS A 482 -4.52 -32.90 11.19
CA HIS A 482 -4.28 -33.23 9.79
C HIS A 482 -3.60 -34.59 9.64
N LEU A 483 -2.69 -34.95 10.55
CA LEU A 483 -2.14 -36.31 10.66
C LEU A 483 -3.23 -37.36 10.87
N ALA A 484 -4.17 -37.10 11.78
CA ALA A 484 -5.29 -38.00 12.04
C ALA A 484 -6.14 -38.22 10.79
N SER A 485 -6.43 -37.14 10.06
CA SER A 485 -7.16 -37.19 8.78
C SER A 485 -6.43 -38.03 7.73
N LEU A 486 -5.10 -37.91 7.62
CA LEU A 486 -4.30 -38.74 6.72
C LEU A 486 -4.24 -40.21 7.15
N TYR A 487 -4.25 -40.48 8.45
CA TYR A 487 -4.30 -41.86 8.98
C TYR A 487 -5.66 -42.51 8.71
N LEU A 488 -6.77 -41.79 8.87
CA LEU A 488 -8.10 -42.27 8.49
C LEU A 488 -8.18 -42.60 6.99
N ALA A 489 -7.67 -41.72 6.13
CA ALA A 489 -7.59 -41.95 4.68
C ALA A 489 -6.62 -43.09 4.27
N GLN A 490 -5.92 -43.70 5.23
CA GLN A 490 -5.06 -44.87 5.08
C GLN A 490 -5.57 -46.07 5.88
N GLU A 491 -6.77 -46.00 6.45
CA GLU A 491 -7.39 -47.05 7.27
C GLU A 491 -6.55 -47.40 8.52
N LYS A 492 -5.80 -46.43 9.04
CA LYS A 492 -4.95 -46.57 10.24
C LYS A 492 -5.62 -45.94 11.45
N SER A 493 -6.84 -46.40 11.78
CA SER A 493 -7.72 -45.75 12.76
C SER A 493 -7.12 -45.64 14.16
N ALA A 494 -6.37 -46.64 14.63
CA ALA A 494 -5.68 -46.57 15.92
C ALA A 494 -4.67 -45.40 15.99
N ARG A 495 -3.91 -45.17 14.92
CA ARG A 495 -2.99 -44.02 14.85
C ARG A 495 -3.71 -42.70 14.68
N ALA A 496 -4.90 -42.71 14.06
CA ALA A 496 -5.74 -41.51 13.98
C ALA A 496 -6.26 -41.12 15.36
N VAL A 497 -6.67 -42.09 16.18
CA VAL A 497 -7.05 -41.87 17.59
C VAL A 497 -5.89 -41.23 18.36
N ASP A 498 -4.69 -41.82 18.31
CA ASP A 498 -3.50 -41.26 19.00
C ASP A 498 -3.22 -39.81 18.56
N ALA A 499 -3.38 -39.52 17.27
CA ALA A 499 -3.16 -38.18 16.71
C ALA A 499 -4.24 -37.18 17.17
N PHE A 500 -5.51 -37.56 17.21
CA PHE A 500 -6.57 -36.70 17.75
C PHE A 500 -6.40 -36.45 19.25
N GLU A 501 -5.99 -37.45 20.03
CA GLU A 501 -5.68 -37.30 21.45
C GLU A 501 -4.51 -36.36 21.66
N THR A 502 -3.46 -36.47 20.84
CA THR A 502 -2.31 -35.55 20.90
C THR A 502 -2.72 -34.12 20.53
N ALA A 503 -3.65 -33.94 19.58
CA ALA A 503 -4.20 -32.62 19.27
C ALA A 503 -4.97 -32.02 20.45
N LEU A 504 -5.76 -32.82 21.17
CA LEU A 504 -6.43 -32.37 22.40
C LEU A 504 -5.43 -31.99 23.50
N GLU A 505 -4.35 -32.76 23.66
CA GLU A 505 -3.30 -32.45 24.62
C GLU A 505 -2.59 -31.13 24.27
N ALA A 506 -2.27 -30.92 22.99
CA ALA A 506 -1.67 -29.66 22.53
C ALA A 506 -2.57 -28.44 22.82
N VAL A 507 -3.90 -28.57 22.71
CA VAL A 507 -4.85 -27.50 23.10
C VAL A 507 -4.92 -27.32 24.61
N ARG A 508 -4.73 -28.38 25.41
CA ARG A 508 -4.67 -28.23 26.88
C ARG A 508 -3.43 -27.49 27.32
N GLU A 509 -2.29 -27.78 26.68
CA GLU A 509 -1.02 -27.09 26.92
C GLU A 509 -1.05 -25.64 26.42
N ASP A 510 -1.66 -25.40 25.27
CA ASP A 510 -1.83 -24.08 24.67
C ASP A 510 -3.29 -23.85 24.21
N PRO A 511 -4.13 -23.25 25.07
CA PRO A 511 -5.54 -22.99 24.78
C PRO A 511 -5.79 -22.07 23.56
N LEU A 512 -4.78 -21.35 23.06
CA LEU A 512 -4.93 -20.52 21.86
C LEU A 512 -5.21 -21.36 20.60
N GLN A 513 -4.82 -22.63 20.62
CA GLN A 513 -5.04 -23.58 19.51
C GLN A 513 -6.45 -24.19 19.49
N ALA A 514 -7.33 -23.80 20.43
CA ALA A 514 -8.68 -24.36 20.54
C ALA A 514 -9.55 -24.18 19.28
N GLY A 515 -9.18 -23.28 18.37
CA GLY A 515 -9.84 -23.11 17.07
C GLY A 515 -9.90 -24.38 16.22
N VAL A 516 -9.01 -25.35 16.44
CA VAL A 516 -9.04 -26.64 15.73
C VAL A 516 -10.18 -27.57 16.19
N LEU A 517 -10.71 -27.38 17.42
CA LEU A 517 -11.72 -28.24 18.06
C LEU A 517 -13.14 -27.94 17.53
N THR A 518 -13.29 -28.07 16.22
CA THR A 518 -14.54 -27.84 15.49
C THR A 518 -15.49 -29.05 15.56
N PRO A 519 -16.78 -28.92 15.19
CA PRO A 519 -17.66 -30.08 15.03
C PRO A 519 -17.04 -31.16 14.12
N ARG A 520 -16.38 -30.74 13.04
CA ARG A 520 -15.67 -31.64 12.13
C ARG A 520 -14.54 -32.42 12.81
N PHE A 521 -13.78 -31.78 13.72
CA PHE A 521 -12.75 -32.46 14.52
C PHE A 521 -13.36 -33.61 15.33
N TYR A 522 -14.41 -33.32 16.10
CA TYR A 522 -15.06 -34.31 16.95
C TYR A 522 -15.76 -35.42 16.16
N PHE A 523 -16.36 -35.09 15.01
CA PHE A 523 -16.95 -36.08 14.11
C PHE A 523 -15.90 -37.09 13.64
N TRP A 524 -14.79 -36.63 13.06
CA TRP A 524 -13.76 -37.54 12.56
C TRP A 524 -13.00 -38.26 13.68
N PHE A 525 -12.90 -37.66 14.87
CA PHE A 525 -12.38 -38.36 16.04
C PHE A 525 -13.32 -39.49 16.49
N GLY A 526 -14.64 -39.26 16.51
CA GLY A 526 -15.64 -40.28 16.76
C GLY A 526 -15.54 -41.45 15.75
N VAL A 527 -15.42 -41.14 14.46
CA VAL A 527 -15.21 -42.15 13.41
C VAL A 527 -13.94 -42.96 13.65
N ALA A 528 -12.82 -42.30 14.01
CA ALA A 528 -11.56 -42.99 14.30
C ALA A 528 -11.66 -43.94 15.50
N LEU A 529 -12.35 -43.50 16.56
CA LEU A 529 -12.58 -44.30 17.77
C LEU A 529 -13.45 -45.53 17.46
N ASP A 530 -14.53 -45.35 16.70
CA ASP A 530 -15.42 -46.45 16.35
C ASP A 530 -14.73 -47.51 15.47
N GLN A 531 -14.01 -47.08 14.43
CA GLN A 531 -13.19 -47.99 13.61
C GLN A 531 -12.08 -48.70 14.42
N SER A 532 -11.67 -48.10 15.54
CA SER A 532 -10.72 -48.69 16.49
C SER A 532 -11.41 -49.50 17.61
N LYS A 533 -12.71 -49.78 17.47
CA LYS A 533 -13.55 -50.55 18.41
C LYS A 533 -13.72 -49.91 19.80
N GLN A 534 -13.55 -48.59 19.89
CA GLN A 534 -13.71 -47.80 21.12
C GLN A 534 -15.06 -47.06 21.11
N THR A 535 -16.14 -47.81 20.89
CA THR A 535 -17.46 -47.26 20.56
C THR A 535 -18.06 -46.38 21.67
N ALA A 536 -17.82 -46.68 22.95
CA ALA A 536 -18.30 -45.82 24.06
C ALA A 536 -17.72 -44.40 23.97
N ARG A 537 -16.42 -44.29 23.67
CA ARG A 537 -15.74 -43.00 23.48
C ARG A 537 -16.16 -42.32 22.18
N ALA A 538 -16.44 -43.10 21.13
CA ALA A 538 -16.95 -42.57 19.87
C ALA A 538 -18.29 -41.83 20.08
N VAL A 539 -19.20 -42.44 20.86
CA VAL A 539 -20.48 -41.82 21.26
C VAL A 539 -20.26 -40.45 21.92
N GLU A 540 -19.33 -40.35 22.88
CA GLU A 540 -19.01 -39.07 23.54
C GLU A 540 -18.55 -37.99 22.54
N MET A 541 -17.75 -38.37 21.54
CA MET A 541 -17.27 -37.43 20.52
C MET A 541 -18.39 -37.00 19.57
N PHE A 542 -19.29 -37.90 19.16
CA PHE A 542 -20.45 -37.53 18.36
C PHE A 542 -21.44 -36.65 19.15
N GLU A 543 -21.70 -36.95 20.43
CA GLU A 543 -22.50 -36.09 21.30
C GLU A 543 -21.87 -34.70 21.45
N THR A 544 -20.54 -34.62 21.56
CA THR A 544 -19.81 -33.35 21.59
C THR A 544 -19.94 -32.60 20.26
N CYS A 545 -19.81 -33.29 19.13
CA CYS A 545 -20.01 -32.73 17.79
C CYS A 545 -21.41 -32.09 17.65
N ILE A 546 -22.46 -32.83 18.04
CA ILE A 546 -23.86 -32.38 17.99
C ILE A 546 -24.11 -31.22 18.95
N LYS A 547 -23.47 -31.21 20.13
CA LYS A 547 -23.55 -30.10 21.07
C LYS A 547 -22.97 -28.80 20.48
N LEU A 548 -21.89 -28.90 19.71
CA LEU A 548 -21.27 -27.73 19.04
C LEU A 548 -22.04 -27.31 17.79
N ASN A 549 -22.58 -28.26 17.04
CA ASN A 549 -23.46 -28.00 15.90
C ASN A 549 -24.63 -28.99 15.89
N PRO A 550 -25.82 -28.58 16.37
CA PRO A 550 -27.01 -29.43 16.41
C PRO A 550 -27.53 -29.87 15.03
N GLN A 551 -27.06 -29.25 13.94
CA GLN A 551 -27.43 -29.56 12.56
C GLN A 551 -26.32 -30.31 11.81
N TYR A 552 -25.34 -30.88 12.51
CA TYR A 552 -24.30 -31.69 11.87
C TYR A 552 -24.87 -33.08 11.48
N ALA A 553 -25.49 -33.15 10.30
CA ALA A 553 -26.27 -34.29 9.83
C ALA A 553 -25.52 -35.63 9.89
N ASP A 554 -24.24 -35.66 9.50
CA ASP A 554 -23.44 -36.89 9.54
C ASP A 554 -23.23 -37.41 10.97
N ALA A 555 -23.10 -36.53 11.96
CA ALA A 555 -22.93 -36.92 13.36
C ALA A 555 -24.25 -37.40 13.97
N LEU A 556 -25.37 -36.76 13.62
CA LEU A 556 -26.71 -37.20 13.98
C LEU A 556 -26.98 -38.62 13.45
N ASN A 557 -26.66 -38.85 12.17
CA ASN A 557 -26.80 -40.15 11.54
C ASN A 557 -25.87 -41.20 12.17
N TYR A 558 -24.58 -40.92 12.29
CA TYR A 558 -23.62 -41.86 12.87
C TYR A 558 -23.98 -42.26 14.30
N LEU A 559 -24.39 -41.31 15.13
CA LEU A 559 -24.79 -41.59 16.50
C LEU A 559 -26.07 -42.44 16.56
N ALA A 560 -27.06 -42.11 15.74
CA ALA A 560 -28.30 -42.88 15.63
C ALA A 560 -28.02 -44.33 15.16
N TYR A 561 -27.20 -44.50 14.14
CA TYR A 561 -26.78 -45.81 13.63
C TYR A 561 -26.07 -46.63 14.70
N LEU A 562 -25.11 -46.01 15.41
CA LEU A 562 -24.35 -46.67 16.47
C LEU A 562 -25.23 -47.18 17.62
N TRP A 563 -26.30 -46.47 17.96
CA TRP A 563 -27.29 -46.92 18.95
C TRP A 563 -28.23 -47.99 18.38
N ALA A 564 -28.68 -47.82 17.14
CA ALA A 564 -29.56 -48.77 16.45
C ALA A 564 -28.94 -50.16 16.32
N VAL A 565 -27.68 -50.26 15.87
CA VAL A 565 -26.96 -51.54 15.75
C VAL A 565 -26.87 -52.30 17.08
N ARG A 566 -26.87 -51.59 18.21
CA ARG A 566 -26.82 -52.18 19.55
C ARG A 566 -28.19 -52.38 20.20
N GLY A 567 -29.27 -51.92 19.57
CA GLY A 567 -30.60 -51.91 20.18
C GLY A 567 -30.71 -50.99 21.40
N GLU A 568 -29.81 -50.00 21.52
CA GLU A 568 -29.75 -49.05 22.64
C GLU A 568 -30.45 -47.74 22.26
N ARG A 569 -31.04 -47.03 23.23
CA ARG A 569 -31.55 -45.65 23.09
C ARG A 569 -32.35 -45.38 21.78
N LEU A 570 -33.16 -46.35 21.32
CA LEU A 570 -33.81 -46.32 20.00
C LEU A 570 -34.70 -45.08 19.78
N ASP A 571 -35.37 -44.59 20.82
CA ASP A 571 -36.19 -43.37 20.73
C ASP A 571 -35.34 -42.11 20.49
N GLU A 572 -34.12 -42.09 21.03
CA GLU A 572 -33.18 -40.99 20.82
C GLU A 572 -32.51 -41.09 19.46
N ALA A 573 -32.15 -42.32 19.05
CA ALA A 573 -31.67 -42.60 17.70
C ALA A 573 -32.70 -42.13 16.66
N LEU A 574 -33.98 -42.43 16.88
CA LEU A 574 -35.08 -42.00 16.02
C LEU A 574 -35.15 -40.46 15.91
N ARG A 575 -35.01 -39.73 17.02
CA ARG A 575 -34.99 -38.26 17.00
C ARG A 575 -33.81 -37.70 16.22
N HIS A 576 -32.61 -38.25 16.40
CA HIS A 576 -31.43 -37.78 15.69
C HIS A 576 -31.52 -38.06 14.18
N ILE A 577 -31.95 -39.26 13.79
CA ILE A 577 -32.07 -39.58 12.37
C ILE A 577 -33.17 -38.78 11.68
N GLN A 578 -34.28 -38.51 12.37
CA GLN A 578 -35.33 -37.62 11.85
C GLN A 578 -34.83 -36.19 11.68
N ALA A 579 -33.98 -35.71 12.59
CA ALA A 579 -33.34 -34.41 12.43
C ALA A 579 -32.36 -34.38 11.24
N ALA A 580 -31.61 -35.46 11.00
CA ALA A 580 -30.74 -35.58 9.82
C ALA A 580 -31.55 -35.61 8.51
N LEU A 581 -32.64 -36.39 8.45
CA LEU A 581 -33.56 -36.46 7.30
C LEU A 581 -34.32 -35.15 7.06
N ALA A 582 -34.54 -34.33 8.10
CA ALA A 582 -35.12 -33.00 7.92
C ALA A 582 -34.15 -32.03 7.20
N LEU A 583 -32.83 -32.31 7.25
CA LEU A 583 -31.81 -31.54 6.54
C LEU A 583 -31.57 -32.08 5.12
N ASP A 584 -31.59 -33.40 4.96
CA ASP A 584 -31.45 -34.09 3.69
C ASP A 584 -32.35 -35.33 3.65
N SER A 585 -33.56 -35.16 3.10
CA SER A 585 -34.63 -36.17 3.13
C SER A 585 -34.40 -37.34 2.18
N GLU A 586 -33.52 -37.17 1.19
CA GLU A 586 -33.23 -38.18 0.16
C GLU A 586 -31.83 -38.78 0.34
N ASN A 587 -31.24 -38.66 1.54
CA ASN A 587 -29.95 -39.27 1.80
C ASN A 587 -30.10 -40.79 2.02
N PRO A 588 -29.51 -41.64 1.15
CA PRO A 588 -29.69 -43.09 1.26
C PRO A 588 -29.12 -43.65 2.57
N ALA A 589 -28.04 -43.09 3.11
CA ALA A 589 -27.48 -43.55 4.39
C ALA A 589 -28.39 -43.22 5.59
N TYR A 590 -29.16 -42.13 5.48
CA TYR A 590 -30.06 -41.71 6.57
C TYR A 590 -31.36 -42.52 6.55
N LEU A 591 -31.87 -42.80 5.34
CA LEU A 591 -33.00 -43.71 5.14
C LEU A 591 -32.65 -45.12 5.60
N ASP A 592 -31.44 -45.61 5.30
CA ASP A 592 -30.94 -46.90 5.78
C ASP A 592 -30.91 -46.96 7.32
N THR A 593 -30.33 -45.94 7.97
CA THR A 593 -30.27 -45.87 9.42
C THR A 593 -31.66 -45.82 10.06
N LEU A 594 -32.61 -45.07 9.48
CA LEU A 594 -34.00 -45.04 9.96
C LEU A 594 -34.70 -46.39 9.78
N GLY A 595 -34.52 -47.02 8.62
CA GLY A 595 -35.02 -48.36 8.35
C GLY A 595 -34.47 -49.39 9.35
N TRP A 596 -33.19 -49.31 9.66
CA TRP A 596 -32.55 -50.15 10.67
C TRP A 596 -33.09 -49.92 12.09
N ILE A 597 -33.39 -48.67 12.47
CA ILE A 597 -34.07 -48.36 13.73
C ILE A 597 -35.46 -49.00 13.77
N TYR A 598 -36.24 -48.91 12.69
CA TYR A 598 -37.56 -49.53 12.60
C TYR A 598 -37.50 -51.05 12.65
N TYR A 599 -36.48 -51.66 12.03
CA TYR A 599 -36.21 -53.08 12.17
C TYR A 599 -35.99 -53.49 13.63
N GLN A 600 -35.16 -52.74 14.38
CA GLN A 600 -34.89 -53.00 15.80
C GLN A 600 -36.15 -52.80 16.68
N GLN A 601 -37.07 -51.94 16.26
CA GLN A 601 -38.38 -51.72 16.90
C GLN A 601 -39.43 -52.78 16.52
N GLY A 602 -39.13 -53.71 15.62
CA GLY A 602 -40.07 -54.72 15.11
C GLY A 602 -41.05 -54.22 14.04
N ARG A 603 -40.84 -52.99 13.54
CA ARG A 603 -41.65 -52.34 12.50
C ARG A 603 -41.15 -52.72 11.11
N TYR A 604 -41.19 -54.02 10.80
CA TYR A 604 -40.50 -54.59 9.64
C TYR A 604 -41.02 -54.09 8.28
N ALA A 605 -42.33 -53.85 8.12
CA ALA A 605 -42.88 -53.35 6.85
C ALA A 605 -42.39 -51.94 6.55
N GLU A 606 -42.45 -51.03 7.54
CA GLU A 606 -41.97 -49.66 7.42
C GLU A 606 -40.44 -49.60 7.23
N ALA A 607 -39.71 -50.51 7.88
CA ALA A 607 -38.28 -50.67 7.66
C ALA A 607 -37.97 -51.05 6.21
N LEU A 608 -38.70 -52.02 5.64
CA LEU A 608 -38.50 -52.46 4.27
C LEU A 608 -38.75 -51.34 3.26
N ASP A 609 -39.85 -50.59 3.42
CA ASP A 609 -40.18 -49.47 2.51
C ASP A 609 -39.06 -48.41 2.47
N LEU A 610 -38.47 -48.09 3.62
CA LEU A 610 -37.38 -47.11 3.72
C LEU A 610 -36.07 -47.65 3.14
N LEU A 611 -35.75 -48.92 3.40
CA LEU A 611 -34.53 -49.55 2.88
C LEU A 611 -34.60 -49.75 1.36
N GLU A 612 -35.77 -50.09 0.81
CA GLU A 612 -35.97 -50.16 -0.64
C GLU A 612 -35.87 -48.77 -1.30
N GLN A 613 -36.31 -47.71 -0.63
CA GLN A 613 -36.05 -46.34 -1.07
C GLN A 613 -34.55 -45.99 -1.03
N ALA A 614 -33.85 -46.39 0.03
CA ALA A 614 -32.41 -46.19 0.15
C ALA A 614 -31.64 -46.91 -0.98
N ASP A 615 -32.01 -48.15 -1.31
CA ASP A 615 -31.45 -48.90 -2.44
C ASP A 615 -31.81 -48.28 -3.80
N GLN A 616 -33.02 -47.72 -3.98
CA GLN A 616 -33.35 -46.99 -5.21
C GLN A 616 -32.45 -45.77 -5.43
N LEU A 617 -32.12 -45.06 -4.35
CA LEU A 617 -31.25 -43.87 -4.38
C LEU A 617 -29.77 -44.22 -4.46
N ARG A 618 -29.35 -45.38 -3.91
CA ARG A 618 -28.01 -45.94 -4.04
C ARG A 618 -28.06 -47.45 -4.33
N PRO A 619 -28.27 -47.83 -5.60
CA PRO A 619 -28.42 -49.23 -5.95
C PRO A 619 -27.16 -50.05 -5.68
N GLY A 620 -27.33 -51.20 -5.02
CA GLY A 620 -26.26 -52.18 -4.86
C GLY A 620 -25.27 -51.89 -3.72
N ASP A 621 -25.63 -51.03 -2.76
CA ASP A 621 -24.87 -50.85 -1.53
C ASP A 621 -24.96 -52.12 -0.65
N PRO A 622 -23.83 -52.78 -0.31
CA PRO A 622 -23.87 -54.05 0.42
C PRO A 622 -24.52 -53.97 1.80
N GLU A 623 -24.38 -52.86 2.52
CA GLU A 623 -24.96 -52.71 3.86
C GLU A 623 -26.49 -52.59 3.77
N ILE A 624 -26.98 -51.79 2.82
CA ILE A 624 -28.42 -51.63 2.57
C ILE A 624 -29.05 -52.97 2.16
N LEU A 625 -28.40 -53.71 1.25
CA LEU A 625 -28.89 -55.02 0.82
C LEU A 625 -28.92 -56.03 1.98
N GLU A 626 -27.89 -56.04 2.83
CA GLU A 626 -27.87 -56.89 4.03
C GLU A 626 -29.02 -56.55 4.99
N HIS A 627 -29.30 -55.25 5.19
CA HIS A 627 -30.43 -54.81 6.01
C HIS A 627 -31.78 -55.23 5.41
N ILE A 628 -31.97 -55.10 4.09
CA ILE A 628 -33.17 -55.56 3.38
C ILE A 628 -33.38 -57.07 3.59
N GLU A 629 -32.33 -57.87 3.42
CA GLU A 629 -32.39 -59.33 3.61
C GLU A 629 -32.83 -59.67 5.04
N LYS A 630 -32.21 -59.07 6.05
CA LYS A 630 -32.58 -59.28 7.46
C LYS A 630 -34.02 -58.93 7.76
N VAL A 631 -34.54 -57.84 7.16
CA VAL A 631 -35.94 -57.43 7.34
C VAL A 631 -36.88 -58.43 6.67
N ARG A 632 -36.56 -58.90 5.46
CA ARG A 632 -37.36 -59.90 4.73
C ARG A 632 -37.43 -61.23 5.47
N GLU A 633 -36.38 -61.66 6.16
CA GLU A 633 -36.40 -62.87 7.02
C GLU A 633 -37.40 -62.77 8.19
N LYS A 634 -37.71 -61.56 8.64
CA LYS A 634 -38.67 -61.31 9.73
C LYS A 634 -40.11 -61.14 9.25
N LEU A 635 -40.31 -60.83 7.97
CA LEU A 635 -41.63 -60.73 7.37
C LEU A 635 -42.15 -62.13 7.01
N PRO A 636 -43.42 -62.44 7.29
CA PRO A 636 -44.00 -63.71 6.87
C PRO A 636 -43.94 -63.80 5.34
N LEU A 637 -43.44 -64.93 4.82
CA LEU A 637 -43.44 -65.22 3.38
C LEU A 637 -44.87 -64.98 2.85
N ALA A 638 -44.99 -64.05 1.89
CA ALA A 638 -46.26 -63.84 1.21
C ALA A 638 -46.73 -65.17 0.59
N PRO A 639 -48.01 -65.55 0.77
CA PRO A 639 -48.53 -66.85 0.36
C PRO A 639 -48.50 -67.09 -1.15
#